data_AF-A0A415N144-F1
#
_entry.id   AF-A0A415N144-F1
#
_cell.length_a   1.000
_cell.length_b   1.000
_cell.length_c   1.000
_cell.angle_alpha   90.00
_cell.angle_beta   90.00
_cell.angle_gamma   90.00
#
_symmetry.space_group_name_H-M   'P 1'
#
loop_
_entity.id
_entity.type
_entity.pdbx_description
1 polymer ?
#
loop_
_entity_poly.entity_id
_entity_poly.type
_entity_poly.pdbx_seq_one_letter_code
_entity_poly.pdbx_strand_id
1 'polypeptide(L)'
;MIFYDFEVFEKDWLAVFIDVTKKKEHVIINSPDKLKALYEANRKDIWVGFNNRHYDQYIMKGILLGMNPKKINDWIIVDNKEGWQYSRAFNKLPMINYDVMPSNDETMKTVGLKTMEGFLGSNIKETDVDFRIKRKLTQEEIEQTVKYCRHDVEQTIKVFLEKVSEFNAVHGIIQAFPKETSLYDIGDSEARITAKVLGCSKTHFGDEFDFFFLPCLKLKKYKYVQEWFAEKRKEALEMGLQDFDKKDKKTWYKSQNFETIVAGIPHTFGFGGLHGASDKPIHRKGQILHVDVNNYYPSMLIAWGLVTRAATNNNFKLVYDTRKAMKKKQIAAAKAGRKAEAKQWKKAQLPYKKMLNALSGAMKDETNAAYDPRNNNCMCINGQLMLLDLIEHLEVVPGLELIQSNTDGLIIWIPDTDEAFEMVDDICWEWEQRCSTEQCSILLELDNISEIYQKDVNNYLWIGTDGGVERIGAYVKELSAIDYDLPILNKALVDYMVKKIPVEQTINQCNDLIMFQKIVKLSNNYNWVEHEHGTGQIIKTTKHRDGTRTEVWSYPTTQKYTYKSYRVFASNRVTDGRLLRRKVVKPKGEKFGNTPDHSFIYNDSVIGVKVPPELDKQWYIDLARKRLKQFGIAA
;
A
#
# COMPACT_ATOMS: atom_id res chain seq x y z
N MET A 1 -9.59 6.01 24.80
CA MET A 1 -8.63 5.21 24.00
C MET A 1 -7.30 5.28 24.72
N ILE A 2 -6.58 4.16 24.82
CA ILE A 2 -5.30 4.09 25.52
C ILE A 2 -4.24 3.64 24.53
N PHE A 3 -3.24 4.48 24.30
CA PHE A 3 -2.09 4.16 23.45
C PHE A 3 -0.99 3.52 24.29
N TYR A 4 -0.31 2.51 23.77
CA TYR A 4 0.67 1.79 24.58
C TYR A 4 1.76 1.10 23.74
N ASP A 5 2.86 0.81 24.42
CA ASP A 5 4.03 0.10 23.90
C ASP A 5 4.75 -0.64 25.05
N PHE A 6 5.45 -1.74 24.73
CA PHE A 6 6.18 -2.57 25.70
C PHE A 6 7.63 -2.75 25.31
N GLU A 7 8.52 -2.66 26.31
CA GLU A 7 9.93 -3.01 26.18
C GLU A 7 10.27 -4.18 27.10
N VAL A 8 10.89 -5.23 26.54
CA VAL A 8 11.16 -6.49 27.23
C VAL A 8 12.64 -6.84 27.20
N PHE A 9 13.23 -6.99 28.37
CA PHE A 9 14.61 -7.44 28.61
C PHE A 9 14.61 -8.81 29.28
N GLU A 10 15.79 -9.40 29.52
CA GLU A 10 15.85 -10.73 30.14
C GLU A 10 15.29 -10.77 31.57
N LYS A 11 15.57 -9.73 32.37
CA LYS A 11 15.17 -9.65 33.78
C LYS A 11 14.15 -8.56 34.08
N ASP A 12 13.87 -7.68 33.13
CA ASP A 12 12.99 -6.53 33.31
C ASP A 12 12.03 -6.36 32.13
N TRP A 13 10.90 -5.71 32.40
CA TRP A 13 10.02 -5.18 31.38
C TRP A 13 9.45 -3.85 31.84
N LEU A 14 9.14 -2.99 30.90
CA LEU A 14 8.41 -1.76 31.14
C LEU A 14 7.40 -1.49 30.04
N ALA A 15 6.40 -0.69 30.37
CA ALA A 15 5.39 -0.25 29.42
C ALA A 15 4.96 1.17 29.72
N VAL A 16 4.72 1.93 28.66
CA VAL A 16 4.14 3.27 28.72
C VAL A 16 2.73 3.21 28.16
N PHE A 17 1.79 3.88 28.84
CA PHE A 17 0.40 4.01 28.42
C PHE A 17 0.00 5.47 28.45
N ILE A 18 -0.60 5.96 27.36
CA ILE A 18 -1.17 7.31 27.27
C ILE A 18 -2.68 7.18 27.07
N ASP A 19 -3.44 7.48 28.12
CA ASP A 19 -4.89 7.64 28.06
C ASP A 19 -5.20 9.04 27.52
N VAL A 20 -5.51 9.13 26.23
CA VAL A 20 -5.80 10.40 25.56
C VAL A 20 -7.15 10.99 25.99
N THR A 21 -8.06 10.17 26.53
CA THR A 21 -9.36 10.62 27.02
C THR A 21 -9.20 11.30 28.37
N LYS A 22 -8.46 10.69 29.29
CA LYS A 22 -8.19 11.23 30.63
C LYS A 22 -6.97 12.16 30.68
N LYS A 23 -6.25 12.31 29.57
CA LYS A 23 -4.99 13.07 29.45
C LYS A 23 -3.98 12.62 30.51
N LYS A 24 -3.80 11.31 30.65
CA LYS A 24 -2.97 10.72 31.71
C LYS A 24 -1.97 9.74 31.13
N GLU A 25 -0.70 9.89 31.53
CA GLU A 25 0.37 8.93 31.28
C GLU A 25 0.49 7.95 32.46
N HIS A 26 0.72 6.68 32.15
CA HIS A 26 1.10 5.65 33.10
C HIS A 26 2.40 4.99 32.64
N VAL A 27 3.41 4.99 33.51
CA VAL A 27 4.65 4.22 33.31
C VAL A 27 4.65 3.07 34.32
N ILE A 28 4.76 1.84 33.82
CA ILE A 28 4.74 0.63 34.64
C ILE A 28 6.04 -0.14 34.38
N ILE A 29 6.80 -0.37 35.45
CA ILE A 29 8.06 -1.11 35.41
C ILE A 29 7.92 -2.31 36.34
N ASN A 30 8.08 -3.52 35.82
CA ASN A 30 8.08 -4.78 36.57
C ASN A 30 6.93 -4.96 37.60
N SER A 31 5.75 -4.38 37.35
CA SER A 31 4.63 -4.41 38.29
C SER A 31 3.37 -4.99 37.64
N PRO A 32 3.18 -6.33 37.72
CA PRO A 32 1.99 -6.99 37.21
C PRO A 32 0.69 -6.47 37.85
N ASP A 33 0.71 -6.14 39.14
CA ASP A 33 -0.48 -5.64 39.86
C ASP A 33 -0.94 -4.28 39.33
N LYS A 34 0.00 -3.36 39.07
CA LYS A 34 -0.34 -2.05 38.46
C LYS A 34 -0.88 -2.22 37.04
N LEU A 35 -0.29 -3.14 36.26
CA LEU A 35 -0.78 -3.44 34.91
C LEU A 35 -2.18 -4.04 34.94
N LYS A 36 -2.44 -4.95 35.87
CA LYS A 36 -3.75 -5.57 36.09
C LYS A 36 -4.80 -4.54 36.49
N ALA A 37 -4.49 -3.67 37.44
CA ALA A 37 -5.38 -2.59 37.85
C ALA A 37 -5.72 -1.64 36.68
N LEU A 38 -4.72 -1.29 35.84
CA LEU A 38 -4.95 -0.47 34.66
C LEU A 38 -5.82 -1.19 33.61
N TYR A 39 -5.57 -2.47 33.35
CA TYR A 39 -6.38 -3.27 32.42
C TYR A 39 -7.82 -3.40 32.90
N GLU A 40 -8.05 -3.78 34.16
CA GLU A 40 -9.38 -3.99 34.71
C GLU A 40 -10.22 -2.71 34.70
N ALA A 41 -9.61 -1.56 35.03
CA ALA A 41 -10.27 -0.26 34.98
C ALA A 41 -10.67 0.18 33.57
N ASN A 42 -10.02 -0.35 32.52
CA ASN A 42 -10.19 0.10 31.13
C ASN A 42 -10.47 -1.07 30.16
N ARG A 43 -11.04 -2.18 30.65
CA ARG A 43 -11.27 -3.41 29.86
C ARG A 43 -12.20 -3.21 28.65
N LYS A 44 -13.05 -2.19 28.70
CA LYS A 44 -13.99 -1.81 27.64
C LYS A 44 -13.46 -0.70 26.72
N ASP A 45 -12.28 -0.15 27.02
CA ASP A 45 -11.66 0.87 26.18
C ASP A 45 -10.93 0.23 25.00
N ILE A 46 -10.71 1.03 23.95
CA ILE A 46 -9.89 0.66 22.80
C ILE A 46 -8.42 0.90 23.15
N TRP A 47 -7.64 -0.17 23.06
CA TRP A 47 -6.19 -0.21 23.26
C TRP A 47 -5.50 -0.10 21.90
N VAL A 48 -4.61 0.87 21.75
CA VAL A 48 -4.00 1.21 20.48
C VAL A 48 -2.49 1.09 20.57
N GLY A 49 -1.88 0.42 19.61
CA GLY A 49 -0.42 0.31 19.54
C GLY A 49 0.04 0.22 18.09
N PHE A 50 1.34 0.07 17.91
CA PHE A 50 1.95 -0.16 16.60
C PHE A 50 2.54 -1.57 16.56
N ASN A 51 2.06 -2.43 15.66
CA ASN A 51 2.36 -3.87 15.62
C ASN A 51 1.84 -4.64 16.86
N ASN A 52 0.89 -4.06 17.60
CA ASN A 52 0.37 -4.65 18.82
C ASN A 52 -0.50 -5.90 18.54
N ARG A 53 -1.02 -6.07 17.31
CA ARG A 53 -1.73 -7.30 16.92
C ARG A 53 -0.81 -8.51 16.94
N HIS A 54 0.48 -8.33 16.64
CA HIS A 54 1.46 -9.41 16.57
C HIS A 54 2.30 -9.53 17.86
N TYR A 55 2.59 -8.42 18.55
CA TYR A 55 3.52 -8.40 19.69
C TYR A 55 2.89 -7.97 21.03
N ASP A 56 2.68 -6.66 21.25
CA ASP A 56 2.47 -6.09 22.60
C ASP A 56 1.27 -6.67 23.35
N GLN A 57 0.17 -6.97 22.64
CA GLN A 57 -1.00 -7.55 23.30
C GLN A 57 -0.70 -8.90 23.97
N TYR A 58 0.23 -9.68 23.43
CA TYR A 58 0.58 -10.99 23.99
C TYR A 58 1.57 -10.87 25.14
N ILE A 59 2.46 -9.87 25.10
CA ILE A 59 3.28 -9.51 26.27
C ILE A 59 2.37 -9.10 27.43
N MET A 60 1.43 -8.18 27.19
CA MET A 60 0.46 -7.74 28.18
C MET A 60 -0.38 -8.90 28.73
N LYS A 61 -1.00 -9.71 27.86
CA LYS A 61 -1.80 -10.88 28.28
C LYS A 61 -0.96 -11.90 29.05
N GLY A 62 0.29 -12.10 28.64
CA GLY A 62 1.25 -12.97 29.34
C GLY A 62 1.47 -12.54 30.78
N ILE A 63 1.80 -11.26 30.99
CA ILE A 63 2.02 -10.70 32.32
C ILE A 63 0.76 -10.82 33.18
N LEU A 64 -0.41 -10.50 32.62
CA LEU A 64 -1.71 -10.60 33.30
C LEU A 64 -2.07 -12.05 33.70
N LEU A 65 -1.53 -13.04 33.01
CA LEU A 65 -1.69 -14.47 33.33
C LEU A 65 -0.55 -15.04 34.18
N GLY A 66 0.39 -14.21 34.65
CA GLY A 66 1.54 -14.64 35.43
C GLY A 66 2.61 -15.38 34.63
N MET A 67 2.61 -15.25 33.30
CA MET A 67 3.63 -15.83 32.42
C MET A 67 4.88 -14.94 32.37
N ASN A 68 6.02 -15.53 31.99
CA ASN A 68 7.26 -14.78 31.81
C ASN A 68 7.24 -14.02 30.46
N PRO A 69 7.28 -12.67 30.45
CA PRO A 69 7.22 -11.88 29.22
C PRO A 69 8.42 -12.12 28.30
N LYS A 70 9.62 -12.38 28.82
CA LYS A 70 10.81 -12.68 28.01
C LYS A 70 10.65 -13.95 27.18
N LYS A 71 10.00 -14.99 27.74
CA LYS A 71 9.73 -16.23 26.98
C LYS A 71 8.76 -15.99 25.82
N ILE A 72 7.80 -15.09 25.99
CA ILE A 72 6.85 -14.70 24.94
C ILE A 72 7.59 -13.85 23.89
N ASN A 73 8.41 -12.89 24.33
CA ASN A 73 9.28 -12.13 23.44
C ASN A 73 10.14 -13.03 22.57
N ASP A 74 10.83 -14.02 23.16
CA ASP A 74 11.72 -14.90 22.42
C ASP A 74 10.97 -15.79 21.43
N TRP A 75 9.79 -16.28 21.81
CA TRP A 75 8.90 -16.98 20.89
C TRP A 75 8.55 -16.14 19.66
N ILE A 76 8.25 -14.85 19.85
CA ILE A 76 7.82 -13.98 18.74
C ILE A 76 9.02 -13.50 17.92
N ILE A 77 10.06 -13.00 18.58
CA ILE A 77 11.18 -12.29 17.95
C ILE A 77 12.32 -13.22 17.55
N VAL A 78 12.69 -14.17 18.42
CA VAL A 78 13.85 -15.05 18.20
C VAL A 78 13.45 -16.28 17.38
N ASP A 79 12.37 -16.94 17.77
CA ASP A 79 11.83 -18.12 17.07
C ASP A 79 11.01 -17.74 15.83
N ASN A 80 10.66 -16.46 15.66
CA ASN A 80 9.86 -15.95 14.54
C ASN A 80 8.50 -16.68 14.40
N LYS A 81 7.78 -16.85 15.51
CA LYS A 81 6.46 -17.50 15.57
C LYS A 81 5.35 -16.50 15.90
N GLU A 82 4.11 -16.85 15.56
CA GLU A 82 2.97 -15.97 15.84
C GLU A 82 2.65 -15.92 17.34
N GLY A 83 2.42 -14.71 17.87
CA GLY A 83 2.15 -14.50 19.30
C GLY A 83 0.92 -15.24 19.82
N TRP A 84 -0.15 -15.34 19.02
CA TRP A 84 -1.37 -16.07 19.42
C TRP A 84 -1.15 -17.59 19.59
N GLN A 85 -0.11 -18.15 18.96
CA GLN A 85 0.19 -19.58 19.05
C GLN A 85 0.88 -19.96 20.37
N TYR A 86 1.44 -18.98 21.09
CA TYR A 86 2.18 -19.25 22.33
C TYR A 86 1.31 -19.89 23.41
N SER A 87 0.08 -19.38 23.61
CA SER A 87 -0.82 -19.92 24.63
C SER A 87 -2.30 -19.68 24.32
N ARG A 88 -3.09 -20.75 24.38
CA ARG A 88 -4.56 -20.67 24.32
C ARG A 88 -5.18 -19.91 25.50
N ALA A 89 -4.45 -19.76 26.61
CA ALA A 89 -4.94 -19.03 27.77
C ALA A 89 -5.15 -17.53 27.51
N PHE A 90 -4.50 -16.97 26.47
CA PHE A 90 -4.72 -15.59 26.03
C PHE A 90 -6.18 -15.29 25.67
N ASN A 91 -6.96 -16.31 25.28
CA ASN A 91 -8.39 -16.17 24.98
C ASN A 91 -9.24 -15.82 26.21
N LYS A 92 -8.72 -16.05 27.43
CA LYS A 92 -9.40 -15.67 28.68
C LYS A 92 -9.38 -14.16 28.93
N LEU A 93 -8.49 -13.43 28.26
CA LEU A 93 -8.30 -11.98 28.41
C LEU A 93 -8.74 -11.25 27.13
N PRO A 94 -10.02 -10.87 27.00
CA PRO A 94 -10.48 -10.08 25.88
C PRO A 94 -9.86 -8.68 25.93
N MET A 95 -9.44 -8.17 24.78
CA MET A 95 -8.92 -6.83 24.60
C MET A 95 -9.46 -6.27 23.29
N ILE A 96 -9.96 -5.03 23.33
CA ILE A 96 -10.36 -4.31 22.13
C ILE A 96 -9.11 -3.62 21.59
N ASN A 97 -8.35 -4.30 20.73
CA ASN A 97 -7.09 -3.80 20.20
C ASN A 97 -7.27 -3.20 18.80
N TYR A 98 -6.70 -2.02 18.57
CA TYR A 98 -6.52 -1.44 17.24
C TYR A 98 -5.02 -1.29 16.96
N ASP A 99 -4.60 -1.66 15.76
CA ASP A 99 -3.20 -1.56 15.33
C ASP A 99 -3.06 -0.44 14.31
N VAL A 100 -2.15 0.49 14.58
CA VAL A 100 -1.87 1.64 13.72
C VAL A 100 -0.98 1.25 12.54
N MET A 101 -0.27 0.12 12.67
CA MET A 101 0.59 -0.40 11.63
C MET A 101 -0.24 -0.68 10.36
N PRO A 102 0.15 -0.13 9.19
CA PRO A 102 -0.61 -0.37 7.97
C PRO A 102 -0.70 -1.87 7.69
N SER A 103 -1.92 -2.36 7.44
CA SER A 103 -2.16 -3.74 7.06
C SER A 103 -1.60 -4.00 5.67
N ASN A 104 -0.92 -5.14 5.53
CA ASN A 104 -0.24 -5.64 4.34
C ASN A 104 -1.13 -5.59 3.09
N ASP A 105 -0.99 -4.54 2.29
CA ASP A 105 -1.25 -4.61 0.85
C ASP A 105 0.01 -5.19 0.20
N GLU A 106 -0.13 -6.10 -0.76
CA GLU A 106 0.96 -6.94 -1.31
C GLU A 106 2.13 -6.14 -1.90
N THR A 107 1.95 -4.83 -2.07
CA THR A 107 2.92 -3.87 -2.60
C THR A 107 3.69 -3.10 -1.52
N MET A 108 3.23 -3.09 -0.27
CA MET A 108 3.90 -2.40 0.83
C MET A 108 4.46 -3.41 1.84
N LYS A 109 5.79 -3.60 1.80
CA LYS A 109 6.53 -4.18 2.93
C LYS A 109 6.11 -3.44 4.19
N THR A 110 5.76 -4.18 5.24
CA THR A 110 5.48 -3.66 6.58
C THR A 110 6.43 -2.53 6.96
N VAL A 111 5.91 -1.30 6.94
CA VAL A 111 6.66 -0.10 7.28
C VAL A 111 6.71 0.00 8.80
N GLY A 112 7.91 0.04 9.38
CA GLY A 112 8.07 0.13 10.84
C GLY A 112 7.80 1.54 11.35
N LEU A 113 7.50 1.67 12.64
CA LEU A 113 7.21 2.96 13.27
C LEU A 113 8.31 4.01 13.01
N LYS A 114 9.60 3.64 13.16
CA LYS A 114 10.74 4.53 12.86
C LYS A 114 10.78 5.05 11.42
N THR A 115 10.28 4.28 10.46
CA THR A 115 10.16 4.76 9.07
C THR A 115 9.03 5.78 8.94
N MET A 116 7.89 5.56 9.62
CA MET A 116 6.79 6.52 9.69
C MET A 116 7.21 7.81 10.41
N GLU A 117 7.94 7.70 11.51
CA GLU A 117 8.56 8.85 12.21
C GLU A 117 9.49 9.62 11.26
N GLY A 118 10.27 8.90 10.45
CA GLY A 118 11.10 9.46 9.41
C GLY A 118 10.29 10.32 8.44
N PHE A 119 9.18 9.79 7.92
CA PHE A 119 8.26 10.50 7.03
C PHE A 119 7.65 11.74 7.68
N LEU A 120 7.25 11.66 8.95
CA LEU A 120 6.73 12.79 9.73
C LEU A 120 7.79 13.87 10.04
N GLY A 121 9.07 13.62 9.74
CA GLY A 121 10.17 14.51 10.10
C GLY A 121 10.56 14.46 11.58
N SER A 122 10.03 13.50 12.33
CA SER A 122 10.35 13.28 13.74
C SER A 122 11.80 12.80 13.93
N ASN A 123 12.28 12.83 15.18
CA ASN A 123 13.54 12.19 15.55
C ASN A 123 13.40 10.67 15.38
N ILE A 124 14.39 10.03 14.74
CA ILE A 124 14.42 8.59 14.49
C ILE A 124 15.62 7.88 15.14
N LYS A 125 16.29 8.53 16.10
CA LYS A 125 17.34 7.90 16.90
C LYS A 125 16.74 6.78 17.74
N GLU A 126 17.42 5.63 17.75
CA GLU A 126 17.03 4.46 18.54
C GLU A 126 17.71 4.50 19.92
N THR A 127 17.24 3.69 20.88
CA THR A 127 17.86 3.58 22.22
C THR A 127 19.28 3.00 22.14
N ASP A 128 20.17 3.43 23.05
CA ASP A 128 21.49 2.85 23.20
C ASP A 128 21.51 1.67 24.19
N VAL A 129 20.39 1.43 24.89
CA VAL A 129 20.25 0.30 25.82
C VAL A 129 20.04 -0.99 25.02
N ASP A 130 20.94 -1.96 25.18
CA ASP A 130 20.90 -3.22 24.45
C ASP A 130 19.84 -4.18 25.04
N PHE A 131 18.84 -4.54 24.24
CA PHE A 131 17.80 -5.52 24.61
C PHE A 131 18.32 -6.92 24.95
N ARG A 132 19.61 -7.21 24.70
CA ARG A 132 20.27 -8.48 25.03
C ARG A 132 20.91 -8.51 26.41
N ILE A 133 20.77 -7.44 27.20
CA ILE A 133 21.28 -7.40 28.58
C ILE A 133 20.66 -8.55 29.40
N LYS A 134 21.54 -9.34 30.03
CA LYS A 134 21.19 -10.55 30.81
C LYS A 134 21.03 -10.32 32.31
N ARG A 135 21.32 -9.09 32.78
CA ARG A 135 21.18 -8.65 34.18
C ARG A 135 19.96 -7.74 34.33
N LYS A 136 19.66 -7.32 35.56
CA LYS A 136 18.72 -6.23 35.78
C LYS A 136 19.25 -4.93 35.20
N LEU A 137 18.37 -4.10 34.65
CA LEU A 137 18.70 -2.76 34.18
C LEU A 137 19.14 -1.85 35.34
N THR A 138 20.07 -0.93 35.06
CA THR A 138 20.39 0.16 35.99
C THR A 138 19.29 1.22 35.95
N GLN A 139 19.31 2.15 36.91
CA GLN A 139 18.33 3.22 36.95
C GLN A 139 18.41 4.11 35.70
N GLU A 140 19.61 4.40 35.22
CA GLU A 140 19.85 5.19 34.01
C GLU A 140 19.34 4.48 32.75
N GLU A 141 19.56 3.16 32.65
CA GLU A 141 19.05 2.36 31.53
C GLU A 141 17.52 2.28 31.54
N ILE A 142 16.90 2.18 32.72
CA ILE A 142 15.45 2.24 32.88
C ILE A 142 14.92 3.60 32.40
N GLU A 143 15.52 4.70 32.84
CA GLU A 143 15.09 6.05 32.46
C GLU A 143 15.23 6.30 30.96
N GLN A 144 16.35 5.86 30.35
CA GLN A 144 16.55 5.94 28.90
C GLN A 144 15.52 5.11 28.14
N THR A 145 15.23 3.90 28.61
CA THR A 145 14.24 3.00 27.99
C THR A 145 12.83 3.56 28.13
N VAL A 146 12.46 4.13 29.29
CA VAL A 146 11.16 4.81 29.47
C VAL A 146 11.03 6.01 28.53
N LYS A 147 12.10 6.79 28.34
CA LYS A 147 12.10 7.90 27.37
C LYS A 147 11.88 7.40 25.95
N TYR A 148 12.55 6.31 25.56
CA TYR A 148 12.39 5.68 24.25
C TYR A 148 10.96 5.16 24.03
N CYS A 149 10.45 4.33 24.94
CA CYS A 149 9.10 3.77 24.88
C CYS A 149 8.01 4.86 24.88
N ARG A 150 8.17 5.92 25.68
CA ARG A 150 7.27 7.09 25.65
C ARG A 150 7.24 7.74 24.27
N HIS A 151 8.40 7.96 23.67
CA HIS A 151 8.48 8.52 22.32
C HIS A 151 7.76 7.60 21.32
N ASP A 152 7.91 6.28 21.41
CA ASP A 152 7.22 5.34 20.51
C ASP A 152 5.69 5.41 20.67
N VAL A 153 5.17 5.55 21.90
CA VAL A 153 3.73 5.78 22.13
C VAL A 153 3.27 7.12 21.55
N GLU A 154 4.02 8.20 21.77
CA GLU A 154 3.72 9.54 21.22
C GLU A 154 3.73 9.56 19.68
N GLN A 155 4.68 8.87 19.06
CA GLN A 155 4.75 8.76 17.60
C GLN A 155 3.63 7.87 17.05
N THR A 156 3.25 6.81 17.77
CA THR A 156 2.08 5.99 17.44
C THR A 156 0.80 6.84 17.44
N ILE A 157 0.64 7.76 18.40
CA ILE A 157 -0.46 8.73 18.42
C ILE A 157 -0.43 9.62 17.16
N LYS A 158 0.73 10.18 16.81
CA LYS A 158 0.86 11.03 15.60
C LYS A 158 0.49 10.27 14.33
N VAL A 159 0.99 9.05 14.14
CA VAL A 159 0.66 8.22 12.98
C VAL A 159 -0.83 7.85 13.00
N PHE A 160 -1.43 7.58 14.17
CA PHE A 160 -2.86 7.34 14.28
C PHE A 160 -3.70 8.54 13.84
N LEU A 161 -3.29 9.77 14.19
CA LEU A 161 -4.01 10.98 13.77
C LEU A 161 -4.02 11.16 12.26
N GLU A 162 -2.90 10.88 11.58
CA GLU A 162 -2.82 10.89 10.11
C GLU A 162 -3.70 9.80 9.48
N LYS A 163 -3.96 8.70 10.20
CA LYS A 163 -4.77 7.56 9.75
C LYS A 163 -6.16 7.49 10.36
N VAL A 164 -6.60 8.53 11.07
CA VAL A 164 -7.86 8.46 11.83
C VAL A 164 -9.07 8.20 10.94
N SER A 165 -8.99 8.54 9.64
CA SER A 165 -10.02 8.20 8.66
C SER A 165 -10.16 6.70 8.42
N GLU A 166 -9.08 5.91 8.50
CA GLU A 166 -9.12 4.46 8.39
C GLU A 166 -9.83 3.85 9.60
N PHE A 167 -9.42 4.26 10.81
CA PHE A 167 -10.09 3.86 12.05
C PHE A 167 -11.58 4.19 12.01
N ASN A 168 -11.93 5.43 11.66
CA ASN A 168 -13.32 5.86 11.56
C ASN A 168 -14.11 5.09 10.50
N ALA A 169 -13.46 4.68 9.41
CA ALA A 169 -14.11 3.87 8.38
C ALA A 169 -14.49 2.50 8.95
N VAL A 170 -13.55 1.81 9.60
CA VAL A 170 -13.80 0.51 10.24
C VAL A 170 -14.85 0.62 11.33
N HIS A 171 -14.73 1.62 12.21
CA HIS A 171 -15.71 1.89 13.25
C HIS A 171 -17.11 2.16 12.68
N GLY A 172 -17.20 2.90 11.56
CA GLY A 172 -18.45 3.16 10.86
C GLY A 172 -19.12 1.90 10.33
N ILE A 173 -18.36 0.92 9.81
CA ILE A 173 -18.91 -0.38 9.40
C ILE A 173 -19.48 -1.12 10.62
N ILE A 174 -18.72 -1.17 11.73
CA ILE A 174 -19.16 -1.86 12.95
C ILE A 174 -20.47 -1.27 13.48
N GLN A 175 -20.59 0.05 13.46
CA GLN A 175 -21.83 0.74 13.87
C GLN A 175 -22.99 0.51 12.89
N ALA A 176 -22.71 0.35 11.60
CA ALA A 176 -23.74 0.12 10.57
C ALA A 176 -24.29 -1.32 10.61
N PHE A 177 -23.53 -2.29 11.11
CA PHE A 177 -23.89 -3.71 11.15
C PHE A 177 -23.75 -4.31 12.57
N PRO A 178 -24.50 -3.80 13.57
CA PRO A 178 -24.34 -4.19 14.97
C PRO A 178 -24.90 -5.59 15.29
N LYS A 179 -25.62 -6.23 14.36
CA LYS A 179 -26.09 -7.62 14.51
C LYS A 179 -24.99 -8.61 14.13
N GLU A 180 -24.15 -8.25 13.18
CA GLU A 180 -23.11 -9.08 12.61
C GLU A 180 -21.72 -8.80 13.20
N THR A 181 -21.52 -7.60 13.75
CA THR A 181 -20.23 -7.12 14.25
C THR A 181 -20.34 -6.48 15.63
N SER A 182 -19.21 -6.31 16.30
CA SER A 182 -19.10 -5.65 17.60
C SER A 182 -17.83 -4.82 17.69
N LEU A 183 -17.71 -3.98 18.74
CA LEU A 183 -16.52 -3.15 18.94
C LEU A 183 -15.22 -3.98 19.08
N TYR A 184 -15.30 -5.25 19.50
CA TYR A 184 -14.15 -6.16 19.53
C TYR A 184 -13.54 -6.41 18.15
N ASP A 185 -14.30 -6.14 17.08
CA ASP A 185 -13.87 -6.33 15.69
C ASP A 185 -13.13 -5.11 15.14
N ILE A 186 -12.98 -4.01 15.91
CA ILE A 186 -12.18 -2.85 15.47
C ILE A 186 -10.73 -3.25 15.13
N GLY A 187 -10.27 -4.33 15.75
CA GLY A 187 -8.98 -4.98 15.54
C GLY A 187 -8.93 -5.99 14.40
N ASP A 188 -9.99 -6.18 13.62
CA ASP A 188 -9.96 -7.05 12.46
C ASP A 188 -9.48 -6.29 11.20
N SER A 189 -9.15 -7.03 10.14
CA SER A 189 -8.95 -6.45 8.81
C SER A 189 -10.29 -6.13 8.15
N GLU A 190 -10.29 -5.21 7.19
CA GLU A 190 -11.49 -4.89 6.40
C GLU A 190 -12.11 -6.15 5.76
N ALA A 191 -11.27 -7.08 5.30
CA ALA A 191 -11.69 -8.37 4.75
C ALA A 191 -12.38 -9.27 5.78
N ARG A 192 -11.90 -9.33 7.03
CA ARG A 192 -12.52 -10.13 8.10
C ARG A 192 -13.84 -9.53 8.56
N ILE A 193 -13.92 -8.20 8.67
CA ILE A 193 -15.15 -7.50 9.00
C ILE A 193 -16.18 -7.69 7.89
N THR A 194 -15.74 -7.62 6.62
CA THR A 194 -16.60 -7.91 5.46
C THR A 194 -17.20 -9.31 5.56
N ALA A 195 -16.40 -10.34 5.84
CA ALA A 195 -16.90 -11.69 6.02
C ALA A 195 -17.93 -11.80 7.16
N LYS A 196 -17.72 -11.10 8.29
CA LYS A 196 -18.69 -11.05 9.38
C LYS A 196 -20.01 -10.39 8.97
N VAL A 197 -19.93 -9.22 8.31
CA VAL A 197 -21.11 -8.51 7.79
C VAL A 197 -21.92 -9.40 6.83
N LEU A 198 -21.25 -10.22 6.02
CA LEU A 198 -21.91 -11.19 5.13
C LEU A 198 -22.38 -12.47 5.82
N GLY A 199 -22.16 -12.60 7.13
CA GLY A 199 -22.51 -13.78 7.92
C GLY A 199 -21.73 -15.03 7.48
N CYS A 200 -20.53 -14.85 6.93
CA CYS A 200 -19.74 -15.97 6.41
C CYS A 200 -19.26 -16.88 7.53
N SER A 201 -19.40 -18.18 7.31
CA SER A 201 -18.74 -19.23 8.09
C SER A 201 -17.65 -19.88 7.25
N LYS A 202 -16.55 -20.31 7.88
CA LYS A 202 -15.47 -21.00 7.17
C LYS A 202 -16.00 -22.29 6.53
N THR A 203 -15.98 -22.33 5.20
CA THR A 203 -16.46 -23.45 4.38
C THR A 203 -15.32 -23.91 3.48
N HIS A 204 -15.22 -25.22 3.22
CA HIS A 204 -14.24 -25.76 2.29
C HIS A 204 -14.90 -25.97 0.92
N PHE A 205 -14.32 -25.37 -0.11
CA PHE A 205 -14.74 -25.52 -1.50
C PHE A 205 -13.63 -26.23 -2.28
N GLY A 206 -13.89 -27.46 -2.72
CA GLY A 206 -12.95 -28.32 -3.46
C GLY A 206 -12.93 -28.08 -4.98
N ASP A 207 -13.43 -26.93 -5.44
CA ASP A 207 -13.69 -26.62 -6.85
C ASP A 207 -12.98 -25.34 -7.32
N GLU A 208 -11.86 -24.96 -6.69
CA GLU A 208 -11.09 -23.73 -6.96
C GLU A 208 -10.85 -23.47 -8.46
N PHE A 209 -10.52 -24.52 -9.22
CA PHE A 209 -10.20 -24.45 -10.64
C PHE A 209 -11.39 -24.73 -11.57
N ASP A 210 -12.59 -25.01 -11.05
CA ASP A 210 -13.79 -25.19 -11.88
C ASP A 210 -14.47 -23.84 -12.22
N PHE A 211 -13.67 -22.87 -12.67
CA PHE A 211 -14.18 -21.57 -13.10
C PHE A 211 -14.84 -21.66 -14.47
N PHE A 212 -15.73 -20.71 -14.76
CA PHE A 212 -16.50 -20.67 -16.02
C PHE A 212 -16.44 -19.29 -16.67
N PHE A 213 -16.84 -19.22 -17.94
CA PHE A 213 -16.89 -17.99 -18.70
C PHE A 213 -18.31 -17.43 -18.72
N LEU A 214 -18.46 -16.12 -18.57
CA LEU A 214 -19.76 -15.45 -18.59
C LEU A 214 -20.33 -15.44 -20.01
N PRO A 215 -21.65 -15.62 -20.17
CA PRO A 215 -22.31 -15.67 -21.47
C PRO A 215 -22.34 -14.31 -22.20
N CYS A 216 -22.02 -13.21 -21.50
CA CYS A 216 -21.94 -11.89 -22.11
C CYS A 216 -20.73 -11.72 -23.04
N LEU A 217 -19.71 -12.57 -22.96
CA LEU A 217 -18.49 -12.44 -23.76
C LEU A 217 -18.73 -12.72 -25.26
N LYS A 218 -18.26 -11.83 -26.14
CA LYS A 218 -18.36 -11.92 -27.61
C LYS A 218 -16.99 -11.72 -28.28
N LEU A 219 -15.95 -12.39 -27.78
CA LEU A 219 -14.61 -12.37 -28.38
C LEU A 219 -14.55 -13.13 -29.71
N LYS A 220 -13.91 -12.53 -30.73
CA LYS A 220 -13.61 -13.16 -32.03
C LYS A 220 -12.12 -13.10 -32.33
N LYS A 221 -11.57 -11.90 -32.51
CA LYS A 221 -10.16 -11.64 -32.83
C LYS A 221 -9.24 -12.15 -31.72
N TYR A 222 -9.63 -11.93 -30.46
CA TYR A 222 -8.84 -12.33 -29.29
C TYR A 222 -9.39 -13.54 -28.56
N LYS A 223 -10.22 -14.36 -29.24
CA LYS A 223 -10.83 -15.56 -28.66
C LYS A 223 -9.81 -16.53 -28.07
N TYR A 224 -8.62 -16.62 -28.66
CA TYR A 224 -7.52 -17.45 -28.20
C TYR A 224 -7.06 -17.15 -26.76
N VAL A 225 -7.29 -15.93 -26.24
CA VAL A 225 -7.01 -15.60 -24.83
C VAL A 225 -7.97 -16.34 -23.89
N GLN A 226 -9.27 -16.40 -24.26
CA GLN A 226 -10.26 -17.17 -23.52
C GLN A 226 -9.95 -18.67 -23.59
N GLU A 227 -9.53 -19.16 -24.77
CA GLU A 227 -9.15 -20.56 -24.98
C GLU A 227 -7.91 -20.93 -24.14
N TRP A 228 -6.95 -20.03 -24.00
CA TRP A 228 -5.81 -20.22 -23.10
C TRP A 228 -6.26 -20.41 -21.64
N PHE A 229 -7.20 -19.61 -21.13
CA PHE A 229 -7.77 -19.85 -19.80
C PHE A 229 -8.48 -21.19 -19.71
N ALA A 230 -9.18 -21.62 -20.77
CA ALA A 230 -9.85 -22.92 -20.80
C ALA A 230 -8.84 -24.08 -20.73
N GLU A 231 -7.70 -23.95 -21.42
CA GLU A 231 -6.59 -24.88 -21.35
C GLU A 231 -5.96 -24.91 -19.96
N LYS A 232 -5.71 -23.74 -19.33
CA LYS A 232 -5.19 -23.66 -17.96
C LYS A 232 -6.14 -24.23 -16.92
N ARG A 233 -7.45 -24.10 -17.14
CA ARG A 233 -8.46 -24.79 -16.35
C ARG A 233 -8.28 -26.31 -16.43
N LYS A 234 -8.17 -26.83 -17.65
CA LYS A 234 -8.00 -28.26 -17.91
C LYS A 234 -6.72 -28.80 -17.28
N GLU A 235 -5.59 -28.12 -17.49
CA GLU A 235 -4.28 -28.45 -16.90
C GLU A 235 -4.38 -28.54 -15.36
N ALA A 236 -4.95 -27.52 -14.72
CA ALA A 236 -5.09 -27.48 -13.27
C ALA A 236 -5.96 -28.63 -12.72
N LEU A 237 -7.06 -28.95 -13.40
CA LEU A 237 -7.96 -30.05 -13.01
C LEU A 237 -7.31 -31.43 -13.23
N GLU A 238 -6.60 -31.64 -14.34
CA GLU A 238 -5.88 -32.90 -14.63
C GLU A 238 -4.74 -33.15 -13.64
N MET A 239 -4.09 -32.09 -13.16
CA MET A 239 -3.06 -32.17 -12.12
C MET A 239 -3.61 -32.39 -10.70
N GLY A 240 -4.92 -32.22 -10.49
CA GLY A 240 -5.49 -32.18 -9.14
C GLY A 240 -5.00 -30.99 -8.31
N LEU A 241 -4.75 -29.85 -8.95
CA LEU A 241 -4.10 -28.68 -8.34
C LEU A 241 -4.87 -28.12 -7.14
N GLN A 242 -6.18 -28.38 -7.04
CA GLN A 242 -7.00 -27.96 -5.89
C GLN A 242 -6.49 -28.50 -4.54
N ASP A 243 -5.88 -29.70 -4.56
CA ASP A 243 -5.43 -30.41 -3.36
C ASP A 243 -3.98 -30.06 -2.97
N PHE A 244 -3.30 -29.24 -3.79
CA PHE A 244 -1.92 -28.85 -3.56
C PHE A 244 -1.83 -27.85 -2.42
N ASP A 245 -0.65 -27.76 -1.80
CA ASP A 245 -0.42 -26.77 -0.76
C ASP A 245 -0.44 -25.33 -1.31
N LYS A 246 -0.59 -24.37 -0.40
CA LYS A 246 -0.65 -22.94 -0.73
C LYS A 246 0.57 -22.44 -1.52
N LYS A 247 1.76 -22.96 -1.22
CA LYS A 247 3.02 -22.51 -1.83
C LYS A 247 3.11 -23.00 -3.28
N ASP A 248 2.73 -24.24 -3.54
CA ASP A 248 2.74 -24.82 -4.87
C ASP A 248 1.66 -24.19 -5.75
N LYS A 249 0.43 -24.01 -5.22
CA LYS A 249 -0.62 -23.23 -5.91
C LYS A 249 -0.15 -21.82 -6.25
N LYS A 250 0.47 -21.11 -5.29
CA LYS A 250 1.02 -19.76 -5.52
C LYS A 250 2.12 -19.76 -6.57
N THR A 251 2.95 -20.80 -6.62
CA THR A 251 4.00 -20.94 -7.62
C THR A 251 3.40 -21.17 -9.01
N TRP A 252 2.41 -22.05 -9.12
CA TRP A 252 1.68 -22.28 -10.37
C TRP A 252 0.99 -21.02 -10.88
N TYR A 253 0.24 -20.30 -10.03
CA TYR A 253 -0.41 -19.05 -10.43
C TYR A 253 0.60 -18.02 -10.95
N LYS A 254 1.78 -17.91 -10.33
CA LYS A 254 2.83 -16.98 -10.77
C LYS A 254 3.52 -17.39 -12.06
N SER A 255 3.54 -18.66 -12.40
CA SER A 255 4.08 -19.13 -13.68
C SER A 255 3.08 -18.97 -14.84
N GLN A 256 1.79 -18.77 -14.55
CA GLN A 256 0.79 -18.56 -15.59
C GLN A 256 0.77 -17.10 -16.04
N ASN A 257 1.41 -16.82 -17.17
CA ASN A 257 1.31 -15.55 -17.86
C ASN A 257 1.16 -15.81 -19.35
N PHE A 258 0.28 -15.07 -20.01
CA PHE A 258 0.09 -15.10 -21.44
C PHE A 258 0.30 -13.71 -22.02
N GLU A 259 1.34 -13.57 -22.82
CA GLU A 259 1.71 -12.30 -23.45
C GLU A 259 1.25 -12.29 -24.91
N THR A 260 0.56 -11.23 -25.32
CA THR A 260 0.14 -11.02 -26.71
C THR A 260 -0.03 -9.53 -27.02
N ILE A 261 -0.24 -9.19 -28.29
CA ILE A 261 -0.54 -7.82 -28.71
C ILE A 261 -2.06 -7.64 -28.85
N VAL A 262 -2.62 -6.67 -28.13
CA VAL A 262 -4.04 -6.27 -28.22
C VAL A 262 -4.10 -4.79 -28.59
N ALA A 263 -4.87 -4.43 -29.61
CA ALA A 263 -4.98 -3.06 -30.14
C ALA A 263 -3.62 -2.36 -30.32
N GLY A 264 -2.60 -3.09 -30.79
CA GLY A 264 -1.28 -2.55 -31.12
C GLY A 264 -0.30 -2.41 -29.94
N ILE A 265 -0.68 -2.76 -28.71
CA ILE A 265 0.22 -2.70 -27.54
C ILE A 265 0.39 -4.06 -26.84
N PRO A 266 1.53 -4.31 -26.19
CA PRO A 266 1.74 -5.50 -25.37
C PRO A 266 0.73 -5.61 -24.23
N HIS A 267 0.20 -6.81 -24.05
CA HIS A 267 -0.70 -7.18 -22.97
C HIS A 267 -0.22 -8.46 -22.30
N THR A 268 -0.40 -8.51 -20.98
CA THR A 268 -0.20 -9.72 -20.18
C THR A 268 -1.52 -10.11 -19.52
N PHE A 269 -1.91 -11.37 -19.70
CA PHE A 269 -3.05 -12.00 -19.04
C PHE A 269 -2.56 -13.04 -18.03
N GLY A 270 -3.29 -13.18 -16.92
CA GLY A 270 -3.02 -14.17 -15.88
C GLY A 270 -4.18 -14.27 -14.91
N PHE A 271 -3.97 -14.86 -13.74
CA PHE A 271 -5.02 -14.98 -12.72
C PHE A 271 -5.18 -13.73 -11.82
N GLY A 272 -4.29 -12.75 -11.97
CA GLY A 272 -4.30 -11.48 -11.23
C GLY A 272 -4.97 -10.31 -11.95
N GLY A 273 -5.47 -10.50 -13.18
CA GLY A 273 -6.06 -9.47 -14.02
C GLY A 273 -5.21 -9.10 -15.24
N LEU A 274 -5.76 -8.23 -16.10
CA LEU A 274 -5.13 -7.76 -17.34
C LEU A 274 -4.26 -6.52 -17.08
N HIS A 275 -3.13 -6.46 -17.78
CA HIS A 275 -2.32 -5.25 -17.91
C HIS A 275 -1.92 -5.06 -19.37
N GLY A 276 -2.24 -3.91 -19.94
CA GLY A 276 -1.82 -3.49 -21.27
C GLY A 276 -1.22 -2.09 -21.24
N ALA A 277 0.01 -1.94 -21.70
CA ALA A 277 0.66 -0.64 -21.85
C ALA A 277 1.78 -0.74 -22.88
N SER A 278 2.10 0.37 -23.53
CA SER A 278 3.27 0.43 -24.42
C SER A 278 4.58 0.21 -23.65
N ASP A 279 5.53 -0.50 -24.27
CA ASP A 279 6.91 -0.65 -23.78
C ASP A 279 7.71 0.67 -23.84
N LYS A 280 7.17 1.67 -24.53
CA LYS A 280 7.75 3.00 -24.65
C LYS A 280 6.89 4.00 -23.87
N PRO A 281 7.51 5.04 -23.28
CA PRO A 281 6.73 6.08 -22.63
C PRO A 281 5.81 6.77 -23.63
N ILE A 282 4.61 7.11 -23.16
CA ILE A 282 3.59 7.80 -23.93
C ILE A 282 3.41 9.21 -23.39
N HIS A 283 3.47 10.18 -24.29
CA HIS A 283 2.93 11.52 -24.08
C HIS A 283 1.93 11.80 -25.19
N ARG A 284 0.69 12.10 -24.83
CA ARG A 284 -0.41 12.37 -25.77
C ARG A 284 -1.24 13.57 -25.33
N LYS A 285 -1.81 14.24 -26.32
CA LYS A 285 -2.79 15.34 -26.21
C LYS A 285 -3.90 15.10 -27.23
N GLY A 286 -4.99 15.85 -27.11
CA GLY A 286 -6.18 15.73 -27.98
C GLY A 286 -7.29 15.00 -27.25
N GLN A 287 -8.19 14.37 -27.99
CA GLN A 287 -9.35 13.67 -27.45
C GLN A 287 -8.93 12.32 -26.84
N ILE A 288 -8.68 12.33 -25.54
CA ILE A 288 -8.34 11.14 -24.75
C ILE A 288 -9.53 10.82 -23.84
N LEU A 289 -9.95 9.56 -23.84
CA LEU A 289 -11.04 9.07 -23.01
C LEU A 289 -10.50 8.06 -22.00
N HIS A 290 -10.87 8.26 -20.74
CA HIS A 290 -10.79 7.23 -19.71
C HIS A 290 -12.15 6.54 -19.64
N VAL A 291 -12.17 5.26 -20.02
CA VAL A 291 -13.33 4.39 -20.03
C VAL A 291 -13.28 3.54 -18.75
N ASP A 292 -13.86 4.04 -17.66
CA ASP A 292 -13.84 3.41 -16.33
C ASP A 292 -15.05 2.51 -16.14
N VAL A 293 -14.86 1.29 -15.64
CA VAL A 293 -15.99 0.44 -15.24
C VAL A 293 -16.40 0.73 -13.80
N ASN A 294 -17.57 1.32 -13.65
CA ASN A 294 -18.08 1.88 -12.42
C ASN A 294 -18.27 0.83 -11.30
N ASN A 295 -17.35 0.76 -10.33
CA ASN A 295 -17.34 -0.26 -9.26
C ASN A 295 -17.28 -1.68 -9.80
N TYR A 296 -16.37 -1.90 -10.73
CA TYR A 296 -16.35 -3.06 -11.60
C TYR A 296 -16.62 -4.41 -10.92
N TYR A 297 -15.71 -4.83 -10.03
CA TYR A 297 -15.86 -6.11 -9.34
C TYR A 297 -17.12 -6.17 -8.47
N PRO A 298 -17.43 -5.19 -7.61
CA PRO A 298 -18.69 -5.18 -6.88
C PRO A 298 -19.95 -5.33 -7.76
N SER A 299 -20.04 -4.60 -8.88
CA SER A 299 -21.20 -4.72 -9.78
C SER A 299 -21.26 -6.07 -10.46
N MET A 300 -20.11 -6.61 -10.91
CA MET A 300 -20.02 -7.92 -11.56
C MET A 300 -20.36 -9.06 -10.59
N LEU A 301 -19.87 -8.99 -9.35
CA LEU A 301 -20.18 -9.98 -8.30
C LEU A 301 -21.68 -10.09 -8.06
N ILE A 302 -22.40 -8.96 -8.08
CA ILE A 302 -23.86 -8.95 -7.91
C ILE A 302 -24.53 -9.40 -9.21
N ALA A 303 -24.18 -8.80 -10.35
CA ALA A 303 -24.84 -9.05 -11.64
C ALA A 303 -24.84 -10.54 -12.00
N TRP A 304 -23.73 -11.24 -11.73
CA TRP A 304 -23.52 -12.62 -12.13
C TRP A 304 -23.57 -13.63 -10.97
N GLY A 305 -24.02 -13.21 -9.78
CA GLY A 305 -24.17 -14.10 -8.63
C GLY A 305 -22.84 -14.71 -8.13
N LEU A 306 -21.76 -13.94 -8.20
CA LEU A 306 -20.40 -14.37 -7.83
C LEU A 306 -19.94 -13.89 -6.45
N VAL A 307 -20.81 -13.22 -5.67
CA VAL A 307 -20.55 -13.02 -4.22
C VAL A 307 -20.19 -14.37 -3.59
N THR A 308 -19.24 -14.38 -2.64
CA THR A 308 -18.77 -15.61 -1.98
C THR A 308 -19.92 -16.53 -1.58
N ARG A 309 -19.83 -17.81 -1.94
CA ARG A 309 -20.85 -18.81 -1.60
C ARG A 309 -20.95 -19.09 -0.11
N ALA A 310 -19.97 -18.62 0.68
CA ALA A 310 -20.00 -18.70 2.13
C ALA A 310 -20.91 -17.64 2.78
N ALA A 311 -21.36 -16.61 2.05
CA ALA A 311 -22.26 -15.60 2.58
C ALA A 311 -23.64 -16.20 2.90
N THR A 312 -24.23 -15.79 4.02
CA THR A 312 -25.52 -16.31 4.52
C THR A 312 -26.63 -15.27 4.47
N ASN A 313 -26.34 -14.06 4.00
CA ASN A 313 -27.28 -12.95 3.89
C ASN A 313 -26.99 -12.10 2.63
N ASN A 314 -27.85 -11.13 2.36
CA ASN A 314 -27.74 -10.24 1.20
C ASN A 314 -27.07 -8.89 1.51
N ASN A 315 -26.26 -8.81 2.57
CA ASN A 315 -25.68 -7.53 3.01
C ASN A 315 -24.70 -6.94 1.98
N PHE A 316 -24.11 -7.75 1.09
CA PHE A 316 -23.25 -7.23 0.03
C PHE A 316 -24.02 -6.29 -0.91
N LYS A 317 -25.21 -6.72 -1.38
CA LYS A 317 -26.09 -5.91 -2.23
C LYS A 317 -26.60 -4.68 -1.47
N LEU A 318 -27.00 -4.83 -0.22
CA LEU A 318 -27.44 -3.72 0.64
C LEU A 318 -26.35 -2.65 0.76
N VAL A 319 -25.09 -3.06 0.97
CA VAL A 319 -23.95 -2.15 1.06
C VAL A 319 -23.67 -1.47 -0.27
N TYR A 320 -23.73 -2.21 -1.38
CA TYR A 320 -23.59 -1.65 -2.71
C TYR A 320 -24.65 -0.58 -3.00
N ASP A 321 -25.92 -0.87 -2.75
CA ASP A 321 -27.04 0.05 -3.02
C ASP A 321 -27.00 1.28 -2.10
N THR A 322 -26.68 1.08 -0.82
CA THR A 322 -26.48 2.16 0.15
C THR A 322 -25.38 3.11 -0.32
N ARG A 323 -24.23 2.57 -0.73
CA ARG A 323 -23.13 3.36 -1.26
C ARG A 323 -23.54 4.10 -2.54
N LYS A 324 -24.22 3.44 -3.48
CA LYS A 324 -24.68 4.05 -4.74
C LYS A 324 -25.61 5.23 -4.47
N ALA A 325 -26.53 5.10 -3.52
CA ALA A 325 -27.40 6.19 -3.09
C ALA A 325 -26.60 7.37 -2.48
N MET A 326 -25.56 7.08 -1.69
CA MET A 326 -24.68 8.11 -1.14
C MET A 326 -23.82 8.80 -2.22
N LYS A 327 -23.26 8.06 -3.21
CA LYS A 327 -22.53 8.64 -4.37
C LYS A 327 -23.46 9.57 -5.16
N LYS A 328 -24.73 9.18 -5.37
CA LYS A 328 -25.73 10.05 -6.03
C LYS A 328 -25.96 11.37 -5.27
N LYS A 329 -26.12 11.32 -3.94
CA LYS A 329 -26.25 12.53 -3.10
C LYS A 329 -24.99 13.40 -3.13
N GLN A 330 -23.81 12.78 -3.09
CA GLN A 330 -22.53 13.47 -3.22
C GLN A 330 -22.46 14.25 -4.55
N ILE A 331 -22.75 13.59 -5.68
CA ILE A 331 -22.70 14.20 -7.01
C ILE A 331 -23.72 15.33 -7.13
N ALA A 332 -24.96 15.12 -6.66
CA ALA A 332 -26.00 16.15 -6.68
C ALA A 332 -25.60 17.38 -5.85
N ALA A 333 -24.98 17.19 -4.67
CA ALA A 333 -24.46 18.29 -3.87
C ALA A 333 -23.31 19.03 -4.57
N ALA A 334 -22.39 18.29 -5.22
CA ALA A 334 -21.28 18.87 -5.97
C ALA A 334 -21.76 19.71 -7.15
N LYS A 335 -22.69 19.18 -7.96
CA LYS A 335 -23.31 19.90 -9.10
C LYS A 335 -24.07 21.15 -8.65
N ALA A 336 -24.66 21.11 -7.46
CA ALA A 336 -25.32 22.27 -6.85
C ALA A 336 -24.36 23.26 -6.15
N GLY A 337 -23.04 23.10 -6.28
CA GLY A 337 -22.03 23.96 -5.64
C GLY A 337 -21.92 23.80 -4.11
N ARG A 338 -22.62 22.84 -3.50
CA ARG A 338 -22.63 22.58 -2.04
C ARG A 338 -21.42 21.74 -1.62
N LYS A 339 -20.24 22.36 -1.70
CA LYS A 339 -18.93 21.69 -1.48
C LYS A 339 -18.82 20.98 -0.12
N ALA A 340 -19.31 21.59 0.95
CA ALA A 340 -19.26 21.01 2.30
C ALA A 340 -20.09 19.71 2.40
N GLU A 341 -21.31 19.73 1.87
CA GLU A 341 -22.20 18.58 1.85
C GLU A 341 -21.66 17.46 0.94
N ALA A 342 -21.12 17.80 -0.24
CA ALA A 342 -20.46 16.84 -1.12
C ALA A 342 -19.28 16.14 -0.40
N LYS A 343 -18.47 16.90 0.34
CA LYS A 343 -17.38 16.35 1.15
C LYS A 343 -17.88 15.43 2.27
N GLN A 344 -18.99 15.78 2.91
CA GLN A 344 -19.63 14.94 3.93
C GLN A 344 -20.11 13.61 3.34
N TRP A 345 -20.83 13.62 2.22
CA TRP A 345 -21.27 12.39 1.55
C TRP A 345 -20.11 11.54 1.03
N LYS A 346 -19.05 12.17 0.52
CA LYS A 346 -17.80 11.47 0.13
C LYS A 346 -17.16 10.75 1.33
N LYS A 347 -17.15 11.36 2.52
CA LYS A 347 -16.66 10.73 3.75
C LYS A 347 -17.58 9.62 4.25
N ALA A 348 -18.90 9.84 4.23
CA ALA A 348 -19.90 8.90 4.72
C ALA A 348 -19.96 7.59 3.93
N GLN A 349 -19.69 7.63 2.63
CA GLN A 349 -19.72 6.42 1.78
C GLN A 349 -18.42 5.59 1.82
N LEU A 350 -17.32 6.14 2.35
CA LEU A 350 -16.00 5.49 2.35
C LEU A 350 -15.99 4.09 3.03
N PRO A 351 -16.65 3.88 4.18
CA PRO A 351 -16.73 2.55 4.82
C PRO A 351 -17.28 1.49 3.87
N TYR A 352 -18.36 1.83 3.16
CA TYR A 352 -19.01 0.94 2.21
C TYR A 352 -18.12 0.66 0.99
N LYS A 353 -17.36 1.65 0.48
CA LYS A 353 -16.42 1.44 -0.65
C LYS A 353 -15.35 0.41 -0.26
N LYS A 354 -14.76 0.58 0.92
CA LYS A 354 -13.71 -0.31 1.44
C LYS A 354 -14.22 -1.74 1.61
N MET A 355 -15.41 -1.91 2.19
CA MET A 355 -16.01 -3.23 2.37
C MET A 355 -16.25 -3.97 1.04
N LEU A 356 -16.79 -3.26 0.03
CA LEU A 356 -17.03 -3.85 -1.29
C LEU A 356 -15.74 -4.33 -1.95
N ASN A 357 -14.68 -3.52 -1.88
CA ASN A 357 -13.38 -3.85 -2.45
C ASN A 357 -12.67 -4.97 -1.67
N ALA A 358 -12.85 -5.04 -0.35
CA ALA A 358 -12.19 -6.02 0.52
C ALA A 358 -12.66 -7.46 0.26
N LEU A 359 -13.88 -7.67 -0.25
CA LEU A 359 -14.39 -9.02 -0.52
C LEU A 359 -13.54 -9.76 -1.57
N SER A 360 -13.05 -9.06 -2.60
CA SER A 360 -12.22 -9.66 -3.66
C SER A 360 -11.01 -10.40 -3.06
N GLY A 361 -10.21 -9.70 -2.25
CA GLY A 361 -9.06 -10.30 -1.55
C GLY A 361 -9.47 -11.35 -0.52
N ALA A 362 -10.59 -11.14 0.19
CA ALA A 362 -11.10 -12.09 1.17
C ALA A 362 -11.41 -13.47 0.56
N MET A 363 -11.92 -13.51 -0.69
CA MET A 363 -12.22 -14.76 -1.39
C MET A 363 -10.97 -15.57 -1.76
N LYS A 364 -9.76 -14.98 -1.73
CA LYS A 364 -8.49 -15.67 -2.02
C LYS A 364 -7.61 -15.89 -0.79
N ASP A 365 -8.05 -15.44 0.37
CA ASP A 365 -7.37 -15.68 1.66
C ASP A 365 -7.92 -16.92 2.37
N GLU A 366 -7.19 -18.03 2.32
CA GLU A 366 -7.54 -19.32 2.96
C GLU A 366 -7.85 -19.24 4.47
N THR A 367 -7.41 -18.16 5.14
CA THR A 367 -7.69 -17.93 6.56
C THR A 367 -8.98 -17.17 6.81
N ASN A 368 -9.55 -16.55 5.77
CA ASN A 368 -10.77 -15.75 5.85
C ASN A 368 -12.02 -16.64 5.74
N ALA A 369 -13.10 -16.29 6.44
CA ALA A 369 -14.37 -17.01 6.36
C ALA A 369 -15.09 -16.82 5.00
N ALA A 370 -14.76 -15.78 4.25
CA ALA A 370 -15.28 -15.53 2.90
C ALA A 370 -14.47 -16.25 1.80
N TYR A 371 -13.49 -17.09 2.16
CA TYR A 371 -12.65 -17.82 1.20
C TYR A 371 -13.49 -18.61 0.19
N ASP A 372 -13.40 -18.23 -1.08
CA ASP A 372 -14.10 -18.83 -2.20
C ASP A 372 -13.27 -18.61 -3.47
N PRO A 373 -12.18 -19.38 -3.63
CA PRO A 373 -11.18 -19.11 -4.64
C PRO A 373 -11.71 -19.36 -6.07
N ARG A 374 -12.76 -20.17 -6.23
CA ARG A 374 -13.46 -20.36 -7.51
C ARG A 374 -14.18 -19.09 -7.92
N ASN A 375 -15.01 -18.50 -7.05
CA ASN A 375 -15.70 -17.26 -7.38
C ASN A 375 -14.72 -16.10 -7.58
N ASN A 376 -13.61 -16.07 -6.85
CA ASN A 376 -12.51 -15.14 -7.11
C ASN A 376 -11.91 -15.35 -8.51
N ASN A 377 -11.58 -16.60 -8.90
CA ASN A 377 -11.09 -16.92 -10.24
C ASN A 377 -12.09 -16.52 -11.34
N CYS A 378 -13.38 -16.85 -11.16
CA CYS A 378 -14.45 -16.43 -12.08
C CYS A 378 -14.49 -14.90 -12.22
N MET A 379 -14.41 -14.16 -11.11
CA MET A 379 -14.41 -12.70 -11.10
C MET A 379 -13.17 -12.15 -11.85
N CYS A 380 -11.95 -12.53 -11.47
CA CYS A 380 -10.74 -12.01 -12.10
C CYS A 380 -10.65 -12.35 -13.59
N ILE A 381 -10.97 -13.60 -13.96
CA ILE A 381 -10.85 -14.08 -15.35
C ILE A 381 -11.91 -13.44 -16.25
N ASN A 382 -13.17 -13.39 -15.82
CA ASN A 382 -14.19 -12.76 -16.64
C ASN A 382 -14.02 -11.24 -16.68
N GLY A 383 -13.57 -10.60 -15.58
CA GLY A 383 -13.30 -9.17 -15.58
C GLY A 383 -12.28 -8.75 -16.65
N GLN A 384 -11.17 -9.48 -16.79
CA GLN A 384 -10.21 -9.17 -17.86
C GLN A 384 -10.71 -9.54 -19.26
N LEU A 385 -11.47 -10.62 -19.42
CA LEU A 385 -12.03 -11.01 -20.72
C LEU A 385 -13.12 -10.04 -21.20
N MET A 386 -13.90 -9.48 -20.27
CA MET A 386 -14.91 -8.46 -20.57
C MET A 386 -14.26 -7.13 -20.98
N LEU A 387 -13.10 -6.75 -20.41
CA LEU A 387 -12.33 -5.59 -20.88
C LEU A 387 -11.65 -5.86 -22.22
N LEU A 388 -11.10 -7.06 -22.43
CA LEU A 388 -10.57 -7.48 -23.72
C LEU A 388 -11.64 -7.45 -24.81
N ASP A 389 -12.87 -7.88 -24.48
CA ASP A 389 -14.04 -7.80 -25.35
C ASP A 389 -14.35 -6.35 -25.71
N LEU A 390 -14.36 -5.43 -24.75
CA LEU A 390 -14.56 -4.01 -25.01
C LEU A 390 -13.48 -3.45 -25.94
N ILE A 391 -12.19 -3.75 -25.68
CA ILE A 391 -11.08 -3.32 -26.53
C ILE A 391 -11.27 -3.84 -27.97
N GLU A 392 -11.60 -5.12 -28.13
CA GLU A 392 -11.81 -5.74 -29.45
C GLU A 392 -12.89 -5.02 -30.26
N HIS A 393 -13.99 -4.64 -29.62
CA HIS A 393 -15.08 -3.93 -30.29
C HIS A 393 -14.70 -2.49 -30.62
N LEU A 394 -13.97 -1.80 -29.74
CA LEU A 394 -13.50 -0.43 -29.95
C LEU A 394 -12.51 -0.30 -31.11
N GLU A 395 -11.77 -1.35 -31.46
CA GLU A 395 -10.79 -1.31 -32.58
C GLU A 395 -11.39 -0.96 -33.95
N VAL A 396 -12.71 -1.04 -34.12
CA VAL A 396 -13.38 -0.65 -35.37
C VAL A 396 -13.42 0.87 -35.57
N VAL A 397 -13.22 1.66 -34.51
CA VAL A 397 -13.22 3.12 -34.55
C VAL A 397 -11.98 3.60 -35.32
N PRO A 398 -12.13 4.26 -36.49
CA PRO A 398 -10.99 4.69 -37.28
C PRO A 398 -10.07 5.62 -36.49
N GLY A 399 -8.78 5.30 -36.46
CA GLY A 399 -7.77 6.11 -35.77
C GLY A 399 -7.69 5.92 -34.26
N LEU A 400 -8.45 5.00 -33.67
CA LEU A 400 -8.33 4.68 -32.24
C LEU A 400 -6.94 4.14 -31.90
N GLU A 401 -6.34 4.68 -30.84
CA GLU A 401 -5.13 4.15 -30.21
C GLU A 401 -5.46 3.74 -28.76
N LEU A 402 -5.16 2.49 -28.39
CA LEU A 402 -5.17 2.10 -26.98
C LEU A 402 -3.88 2.60 -26.30
N ILE A 403 -4.02 3.45 -25.29
CA ILE A 403 -2.88 3.97 -24.51
C ILE A 403 -2.51 3.01 -23.38
N GLN A 404 -3.52 2.58 -22.62
CA GLN A 404 -3.37 1.54 -21.60
C GLN A 404 -4.69 0.87 -21.27
N SER A 405 -4.59 -0.32 -20.68
CA SER A 405 -5.67 -1.07 -20.07
C SER A 405 -5.19 -1.65 -18.74
N ASN A 406 -6.02 -1.56 -17.71
CA ASN A 406 -5.75 -2.10 -16.38
C ASN A 406 -6.95 -2.92 -15.89
N THR A 407 -6.98 -3.30 -14.61
CA THR A 407 -7.99 -4.23 -14.09
C THR A 407 -9.40 -3.66 -14.03
N ASP A 408 -9.59 -2.35 -14.15
CA ASP A 408 -10.86 -1.65 -13.98
C ASP A 408 -11.24 -0.66 -15.09
N GLY A 409 -10.37 -0.39 -16.06
CA GLY A 409 -10.70 0.51 -17.17
C GLY A 409 -9.68 0.56 -18.30
N LEU A 410 -9.96 1.42 -19.27
CA LEU A 410 -9.16 1.68 -20.45
C LEU A 410 -8.82 3.17 -20.55
N ILE A 411 -7.66 3.49 -21.13
CA ILE A 411 -7.40 4.83 -21.65
C ILE A 411 -7.17 4.70 -23.14
N ILE A 412 -7.99 5.40 -23.92
CA ILE A 412 -7.94 5.42 -25.37
C ILE A 412 -7.73 6.84 -25.87
N TRP A 413 -7.09 6.96 -27.02
CA TRP A 413 -7.06 8.17 -27.82
C TRP A 413 -7.89 7.92 -29.07
N ILE A 414 -8.69 8.90 -29.45
CA ILE A 414 -9.48 8.86 -30.68
C ILE A 414 -9.31 10.16 -31.47
N PRO A 415 -9.59 10.18 -32.77
CA PRO A 415 -9.76 11.42 -33.50
C PRO A 415 -10.81 12.31 -32.83
N ASP A 416 -10.54 13.61 -32.79
CA ASP A 416 -11.44 14.62 -32.22
C ASP A 416 -12.57 14.94 -33.21
N THR A 417 -13.47 13.98 -33.39
CA THR A 417 -14.66 14.09 -34.25
C THR A 417 -15.88 13.49 -33.55
N ASP A 418 -17.06 14.08 -33.82
CA ASP A 418 -18.34 13.57 -33.29
C ASP A 418 -18.55 12.11 -33.71
N GLU A 419 -18.26 11.76 -34.97
CA GLU A 419 -18.39 10.40 -35.49
C GLU A 419 -17.55 9.38 -34.69
N ALA A 420 -16.29 9.69 -34.36
CA ALA A 420 -15.46 8.79 -33.59
C ALA A 420 -15.96 8.65 -32.14
N PHE A 421 -16.43 9.75 -31.54
CA PHE A 421 -16.99 9.74 -30.19
C PHE A 421 -18.31 8.95 -30.13
N GLU A 422 -19.24 9.17 -31.06
CA GLU A 422 -20.52 8.47 -31.14
C GLU A 422 -20.31 6.97 -31.34
N MET A 423 -19.36 6.56 -32.19
CA MET A 423 -19.01 5.14 -32.32
C MET A 423 -18.51 4.53 -31.00
N VAL A 424 -17.66 5.25 -30.25
CA VAL A 424 -17.20 4.79 -28.93
C VAL A 424 -18.37 4.69 -27.95
N ASP A 425 -19.25 5.70 -27.90
CA ASP A 425 -20.41 5.73 -27.00
C ASP A 425 -21.38 4.57 -27.29
N ASP A 426 -21.72 4.33 -28.56
CA ASP A 426 -22.59 3.23 -28.99
C ASP A 426 -22.02 1.85 -28.61
N ILE A 427 -20.71 1.66 -28.81
CA ILE A 427 -20.01 0.41 -28.45
C ILE A 427 -20.01 0.24 -26.93
N CYS A 428 -19.71 1.30 -26.18
CA CYS A 428 -19.75 1.30 -24.72
C CYS A 428 -21.16 0.94 -24.24
N TRP A 429 -22.19 1.55 -24.81
CA TRP A 429 -23.59 1.29 -24.45
C TRP A 429 -24.02 -0.15 -24.76
N GLU A 430 -23.68 -0.71 -25.93
CA GLU A 430 -23.95 -2.13 -26.23
C GLU A 430 -23.30 -3.05 -25.21
N TRP A 431 -22.04 -2.77 -24.87
CA TRP A 431 -21.29 -3.53 -23.88
C TRP A 431 -21.96 -3.45 -22.51
N GLU A 432 -22.39 -2.26 -22.06
CA GLU A 432 -23.14 -2.10 -20.80
C GLU A 432 -24.41 -2.93 -20.77
N GLN A 433 -25.21 -2.91 -21.85
CA GLN A 433 -26.46 -3.67 -21.93
C GLN A 433 -26.19 -5.18 -21.84
N ARG A 434 -25.15 -5.65 -22.53
CA ARG A 434 -24.78 -7.07 -22.60
C ARG A 434 -24.16 -7.60 -21.32
N CYS A 435 -23.36 -6.78 -20.64
CA CYS A 435 -22.64 -7.16 -19.42
C CYS A 435 -23.50 -7.00 -18.15
N SER A 436 -24.54 -6.17 -18.20
CA SER A 436 -25.52 -6.00 -17.13
C SER A 436 -26.50 -7.16 -17.04
N THR A 437 -27.08 -7.33 -15.85
CA THR A 437 -28.21 -8.25 -15.63
C THR A 437 -29.32 -7.55 -14.84
N GLU A 438 -30.47 -8.21 -14.68
CA GLU A 438 -31.57 -7.72 -13.84
C GLU A 438 -31.15 -7.51 -12.36
N GLN A 439 -30.09 -8.19 -11.90
CA GLN A 439 -29.62 -8.08 -10.51
C GLN A 439 -28.76 -6.82 -10.28
N CYS A 440 -27.98 -6.42 -11.28
CA CYS A 440 -27.14 -5.23 -11.22
C CYS A 440 -26.68 -4.78 -12.61
N SER A 441 -26.74 -3.47 -12.84
CA SER A 441 -26.10 -2.86 -14.00
C SER A 441 -24.59 -2.75 -13.81
N ILE A 442 -23.84 -3.07 -14.86
CA ILE A 442 -22.41 -2.79 -15.01
C ILE A 442 -22.31 -1.66 -16.03
N LEU A 443 -21.87 -0.49 -15.58
CA LEU A 443 -21.89 0.74 -16.36
C LEU A 443 -20.48 1.29 -16.55
N LEU A 444 -20.26 2.03 -17.62
CA LEU A 444 -19.05 2.75 -17.97
C LEU A 444 -19.19 4.24 -17.59
N GLU A 445 -18.11 4.84 -17.12
CA GLU A 445 -17.95 6.29 -16.96
C GLU A 445 -16.90 6.74 -18.01
N LEU A 446 -17.28 7.67 -18.90
CA LEU A 446 -16.40 8.25 -19.92
C LEU A 446 -15.89 9.61 -19.45
N ASP A 447 -14.64 9.66 -18.99
CA ASP A 447 -13.99 10.89 -18.54
C ASP A 447 -13.06 11.44 -19.64
N ASN A 448 -13.15 12.75 -19.88
CA ASN A 448 -12.31 13.44 -20.87
C ASN A 448 -10.97 13.87 -20.27
N ILE A 449 -9.88 13.40 -20.88
CA ILE A 449 -8.50 13.75 -20.54
C ILE A 449 -7.95 14.69 -21.61
N SER A 450 -7.29 15.76 -21.18
CA SER A 450 -6.65 16.74 -22.08
C SER A 450 -5.20 16.38 -22.42
N GLU A 451 -4.47 15.77 -21.49
CA GLU A 451 -3.05 15.43 -21.64
C GLU A 451 -2.69 14.26 -20.71
N ILE A 452 -1.89 13.32 -21.20
CA ILE A 452 -1.39 12.17 -20.41
C ILE A 452 0.12 11.99 -20.58
N TYR A 453 0.80 11.72 -19.47
CA TYR A 453 2.20 11.33 -19.38
C TYR A 453 2.28 9.94 -18.73
N GLN A 454 2.75 8.95 -19.47
CA GLN A 454 2.82 7.57 -19.00
C GLN A 454 4.21 7.00 -19.21
N LYS A 455 4.81 6.51 -18.12
CA LYS A 455 6.05 5.72 -18.15
C LYS A 455 5.73 4.24 -18.36
N ASP A 456 4.76 3.73 -17.59
CA ASP A 456 4.23 2.36 -17.64
C ASP A 456 2.83 2.33 -16.99
N VAL A 457 2.15 1.17 -17.04
CA VAL A 457 0.79 0.98 -16.49
C VAL A 457 0.64 1.35 -15.01
N ASN A 458 1.75 1.37 -14.26
CA ASN A 458 1.76 1.69 -12.83
C ASN A 458 2.34 3.07 -12.52
N ASN A 459 2.76 3.84 -13.54
CA ASN A 459 3.39 5.15 -13.37
C ASN A 459 2.93 6.10 -14.49
N TYR A 460 1.88 6.86 -14.21
CA TYR A 460 1.32 7.85 -15.14
C TYR A 460 0.68 9.04 -14.41
N LEU A 461 0.53 10.13 -15.14
CA LEU A 461 -0.17 11.34 -14.72
C LEU A 461 -1.03 11.81 -15.89
N TRP A 462 -2.29 12.15 -15.63
CA TRP A 462 -3.13 12.80 -16.63
C TRP A 462 -3.80 14.06 -16.08
N ILE A 463 -4.17 14.94 -16.99
CA ILE A 463 -4.83 16.21 -16.72
C ILE A 463 -6.21 16.16 -17.37
N GLY A 464 -7.26 16.23 -16.57
CA GLY A 464 -8.65 16.31 -17.04
C GLY A 464 -8.95 17.64 -17.73
N THR A 465 -10.02 17.67 -18.51
CA THR A 465 -10.49 18.90 -19.18
C THR A 465 -10.93 20.00 -18.20
N ASP A 466 -11.28 19.63 -16.96
CA ASP A 466 -11.59 20.54 -15.86
C ASP A 466 -10.35 21.05 -15.10
N GLY A 467 -9.14 20.61 -15.51
CA GLY A 467 -7.88 20.90 -14.84
C GLY A 467 -7.58 19.98 -13.64
N GLY A 468 -8.42 19.00 -13.36
CA GLY A 468 -8.14 17.94 -12.40
C GLY A 468 -6.91 17.12 -12.80
N VAL A 469 -6.16 16.61 -11.82
CA VAL A 469 -4.93 15.85 -12.10
C VAL A 469 -4.98 14.53 -11.37
N GLU A 470 -4.94 13.43 -12.12
CA GLU A 470 -4.77 12.08 -11.57
C GLU A 470 -3.30 11.68 -11.60
N ARG A 471 -2.83 11.03 -10.54
CA ARG A 471 -1.40 10.76 -10.32
C ARG A 471 -1.20 9.36 -9.76
N ILE A 472 -0.71 8.44 -10.59
CA ILE A 472 -0.52 7.04 -10.23
C ILE A 472 0.97 6.68 -10.31
N GLY A 473 1.42 5.91 -9.32
CA GLY A 473 2.80 5.40 -9.27
C GLY A 473 3.75 6.20 -8.41
N ALA A 474 4.83 5.53 -7.97
CA ALA A 474 5.73 6.05 -6.95
C ALA A 474 6.36 7.42 -7.29
N TYR A 475 6.48 7.76 -8.57
CA TYR A 475 7.17 8.97 -9.04
C TYR A 475 6.30 10.22 -9.04
N VAL A 476 4.99 10.06 -9.16
CA VAL A 476 4.05 11.19 -9.31
C VAL A 476 2.92 11.15 -8.30
N LYS A 477 2.71 10.03 -7.59
CA LYS A 477 1.68 9.88 -6.56
C LYS A 477 1.66 11.05 -5.60
N GLU A 478 0.45 11.37 -5.15
CA GLU A 478 0.28 12.25 -4.00
C GLU A 478 0.95 11.62 -2.77
N LEU A 479 1.77 12.42 -2.10
CA LEU A 479 2.43 12.02 -0.88
C LEU A 479 1.59 12.44 0.33
N SER A 480 1.76 11.72 1.42
CA SER A 480 1.12 12.03 2.71
C SER A 480 2.18 12.16 3.80
N ALA A 481 1.81 12.65 4.97
CA ALA A 481 2.74 12.79 6.10
C ALA A 481 3.36 11.44 6.55
N ILE A 482 2.70 10.33 6.21
CA ILE A 482 3.12 8.94 6.49
C ILE A 482 3.64 8.20 5.26
N ASP A 483 3.90 8.92 4.17
CA ASP A 483 4.49 8.44 2.92
C ASP A 483 5.21 9.62 2.27
N TYR A 484 6.39 9.95 2.82
CA TYR A 484 7.08 11.22 2.58
C TYR A 484 8.57 11.00 2.26
N ASP A 485 8.83 10.16 1.27
CA ASP A 485 10.16 9.74 0.83
C ASP A 485 10.58 10.43 -0.48
N LEU A 486 11.69 11.17 -0.46
CA LEU A 486 12.13 12.06 -1.54
C LEU A 486 11.02 12.99 -2.10
N PRO A 487 10.26 13.72 -1.26
CA PRO A 487 9.10 14.51 -1.71
C PRO A 487 9.38 15.50 -2.83
N ILE A 488 10.56 16.12 -2.81
CA ILE A 488 10.96 17.13 -3.78
C ILE A 488 10.95 16.61 -5.22
N LEU A 489 11.24 15.32 -5.43
CA LEU A 489 11.24 14.72 -6.76
C LEU A 489 9.81 14.64 -7.30
N ASN A 490 8.88 14.10 -6.52
CA ASN A 490 7.47 14.02 -6.92
C ASN A 490 6.92 15.43 -7.22
N LYS A 491 7.22 16.40 -6.35
CA LYS A 491 6.83 17.80 -6.56
C LYS A 491 7.41 18.37 -7.87
N ALA A 492 8.71 18.22 -8.11
CA ALA A 492 9.36 18.75 -9.31
C ALA A 492 8.83 18.12 -10.60
N LEU A 493 8.57 16.81 -10.60
CA LEU A 493 7.99 16.10 -11.75
C LEU A 493 6.57 16.62 -12.05
N VAL A 494 5.72 16.70 -11.03
CA VAL A 494 4.33 17.15 -11.18
C VAL A 494 4.25 18.63 -11.58
N ASP A 495 5.04 19.51 -10.95
CA ASP A 495 5.09 20.93 -11.33
C ASP A 495 5.58 21.12 -12.76
N TYR A 496 6.53 20.30 -13.23
CA TYR A 496 6.93 20.31 -14.63
C TYR A 496 5.80 19.84 -15.55
N MET A 497 5.22 18.66 -15.31
CA MET A 497 4.20 18.08 -16.19
C MET A 497 2.92 18.93 -16.27
N VAL A 498 2.48 19.47 -15.13
CA VAL A 498 1.21 20.21 -15.03
C VAL A 498 1.38 21.70 -15.30
N LYS A 499 2.41 22.34 -14.75
CA LYS A 499 2.58 23.80 -14.76
C LYS A 499 3.74 24.28 -15.66
N LYS A 500 4.48 23.35 -16.26
CA LYS A 500 5.67 23.61 -17.08
C LYS A 500 6.77 24.38 -16.33
N ILE A 501 6.83 24.23 -14.99
CA ILE A 501 7.88 24.82 -14.17
C ILE A 501 9.14 23.94 -14.29
N PRO A 502 10.31 24.49 -14.68
CA PRO A 502 11.56 23.73 -14.74
C PRO A 502 11.89 23.05 -13.41
N VAL A 503 12.44 21.83 -13.45
CA VAL A 503 12.73 21.05 -12.23
C VAL A 503 13.76 21.76 -11.35
N GLU A 504 14.72 22.46 -11.96
CA GLU A 504 15.75 23.27 -11.31
C GLU A 504 15.11 24.38 -10.50
N GLN A 505 14.09 25.05 -11.05
CA GLN A 505 13.39 26.11 -10.35
C GLN A 505 12.70 25.55 -9.09
N THR A 506 11.96 24.45 -9.23
CA THR A 506 11.26 23.82 -8.09
C THR A 506 12.24 23.38 -7.00
N ILE A 507 13.34 22.74 -7.38
CA ILE A 507 14.34 22.20 -6.44
C ILE A 507 15.16 23.32 -5.78
N ASN A 508 15.65 24.30 -6.56
CA ASN A 508 16.48 25.37 -6.05
C ASN A 508 15.73 26.33 -5.13
N GLN A 509 14.44 26.56 -5.38
CA GLN A 509 13.60 27.42 -4.54
C GLN A 509 13.11 26.75 -3.25
N CYS A 510 13.22 25.42 -3.12
CA CYS A 510 12.85 24.71 -1.89
C CYS A 510 13.93 24.86 -0.81
N ASN A 511 13.53 25.29 0.39
CA ASN A 511 14.45 25.46 1.53
C ASN A 511 14.13 24.59 2.74
N ASP A 512 13.12 23.71 2.67
CA ASP A 512 12.77 22.81 3.76
C ASP A 512 13.54 21.49 3.62
N LEU A 513 14.32 21.11 4.64
CA LEU A 513 15.16 19.92 4.58
C LEU A 513 14.35 18.63 4.42
N ILE A 514 13.18 18.54 5.07
CA ILE A 514 12.30 17.37 5.00
C ILE A 514 11.91 17.01 3.55
N MET A 515 11.85 17.97 2.63
CA MET A 515 11.54 17.74 1.21
C MET A 515 12.60 16.89 0.50
N PHE A 516 13.82 16.83 1.02
CA PHE A 516 14.97 16.16 0.42
C PHE A 516 15.30 14.81 1.07
N GLN A 517 14.54 14.40 2.08
CA GLN A 517 14.88 13.22 2.87
C GLN A 517 14.69 11.92 2.08
N LYS A 518 15.64 11.00 2.26
CA LYS A 518 15.48 9.58 1.89
C LYS A 518 15.50 8.74 3.16
N ILE A 519 14.44 7.99 3.42
CA ILE A 519 14.40 7.06 4.56
C ILE A 519 14.84 5.68 4.10
N VAL A 520 15.85 5.11 4.77
CA VAL A 520 16.33 3.75 4.52
C VAL A 520 16.28 2.91 5.79
N LYS A 521 15.97 1.62 5.63
CA LYS A 521 15.87 0.66 6.72
C LYS A 521 16.75 -0.56 6.45
N LEU A 522 17.54 -0.96 7.44
CA LEU A 522 18.30 -2.20 7.45
C LEU A 522 17.33 -3.38 7.58
N SER A 523 17.28 -4.23 6.55
CA SER A 523 16.49 -5.47 6.60
C SER A 523 17.23 -6.56 7.39
N ASN A 524 16.50 -7.54 7.92
CA ASN A 524 17.05 -8.68 8.66
C ASN A 524 18.08 -9.53 7.86
N ASN A 525 18.15 -9.36 6.54
CA ASN A 525 19.16 -10.00 5.69
C ASN A 525 20.58 -9.41 5.83
N TYR A 526 20.75 -8.33 6.60
CA TYR A 526 22.00 -7.61 6.83
C TYR A 526 22.20 -7.40 8.33
N ASN A 527 23.45 -7.17 8.74
CA ASN A 527 23.85 -7.20 10.15
C ASN A 527 24.11 -5.80 10.74
N TRP A 528 24.65 -4.86 9.96
CA TRP A 528 24.88 -3.48 10.39
C TRP A 528 24.96 -2.52 9.19
N VAL A 529 25.04 -1.22 9.52
CA VAL A 529 25.24 -0.14 8.55
C VAL A 529 26.63 0.47 8.73
N GLU A 530 27.24 0.86 7.62
CA GLU A 530 28.48 1.63 7.59
C GLU A 530 28.30 2.89 6.75
N HIS A 531 28.89 3.99 7.20
CA HIS A 531 28.99 5.22 6.41
C HIS A 531 30.45 5.47 6.07
N GLU A 532 30.76 5.44 4.79
CA GLU A 532 32.08 5.81 4.28
C GLU A 532 32.32 7.31 4.52
N HIS A 533 33.52 7.67 4.98
CA HIS A 533 33.91 9.07 5.20
C HIS A 533 35.41 9.29 5.00
N GLY A 534 35.82 10.56 4.98
CA GLY A 534 37.20 10.99 4.74
C GLY A 534 37.46 11.36 3.28
N THR A 535 38.64 11.87 2.95
CA THR A 535 38.96 12.33 1.59
C THR A 535 38.94 11.18 0.58
N GLY A 536 37.80 10.98 -0.07
CA GLY A 536 37.61 9.94 -1.07
C GLY A 536 38.53 10.13 -2.28
N GLN A 537 38.87 9.02 -2.93
CA GLN A 537 39.62 9.02 -4.18
C GLN A 537 38.84 8.30 -5.27
N ILE A 538 38.89 8.84 -6.49
CA ILE A 538 38.31 8.18 -7.66
C ILE A 538 39.24 7.04 -8.06
N ILE A 539 38.73 5.81 -7.98
CA ILE A 539 39.47 4.60 -8.37
C ILE A 539 39.11 4.12 -9.78
N LYS A 540 38.00 4.59 -10.34
CA LYS A 540 37.59 4.27 -11.71
C LYS A 540 36.67 5.35 -12.26
N THR A 541 36.91 5.76 -13.50
CA THR A 541 36.03 6.67 -14.25
C THR A 541 35.51 5.94 -15.48
N THR A 542 34.18 5.95 -15.68
CA THR A 542 33.53 5.39 -16.86
C THR A 542 32.85 6.52 -17.62
N LYS A 543 33.22 6.72 -18.89
CA LYS A 543 32.54 7.68 -19.77
C LYS A 543 31.46 6.96 -20.55
N HIS A 544 30.24 7.48 -20.52
CA HIS A 544 29.08 6.94 -21.21
C HIS A 544 28.94 7.55 -22.60
N ARG A 545 28.16 6.88 -23.46
CA ARG A 545 27.92 7.31 -24.85
C ARG A 545 27.19 8.65 -24.96
N ASP A 546 26.41 9.01 -23.94
CA ASP A 546 25.70 10.29 -23.83
C ASP A 546 26.61 11.43 -23.32
N GLY A 547 27.91 11.18 -23.14
CA GLY A 547 28.89 12.15 -22.65
C GLY A 547 28.98 12.23 -21.11
N THR A 548 28.08 11.59 -20.37
CA THR A 548 28.12 11.57 -18.90
C THR A 548 29.28 10.73 -18.38
N ARG A 549 29.68 10.96 -17.13
CA ARG A 549 30.75 10.21 -16.45
C ARG A 549 30.21 9.59 -15.17
N THR A 550 30.59 8.36 -14.89
CA THR A 550 30.38 7.73 -13.59
C THR A 550 31.72 7.43 -12.95
N GLU A 551 31.90 7.94 -11.75
CA GLU A 551 33.11 7.78 -10.96
C GLU A 551 32.84 6.81 -9.81
N VAL A 552 33.74 5.85 -9.64
CA VAL A 552 33.73 4.95 -8.51
C VAL A 552 34.69 5.51 -7.48
N TRP A 553 34.14 5.87 -6.33
CA TRP A 553 34.90 6.39 -5.20
C TRP A 553 35.30 5.28 -4.23
N SER A 554 36.50 5.42 -3.68
CA SER A 554 37.01 4.67 -2.54
C SER A 554 37.28 5.63 -1.40
N TYR A 555 36.86 5.24 -0.20
CA TYR A 555 37.04 6.03 1.02
C TYR A 555 38.00 5.34 1.96
N PRO A 556 38.84 6.09 2.69
CA PRO A 556 39.84 5.52 3.58
C PRO A 556 39.23 4.94 4.86
N THR A 557 38.08 5.46 5.28
CA THR A 557 37.49 5.16 6.59
C THR A 557 35.99 4.91 6.50
N THR A 558 35.47 4.12 7.44
CA THR A 558 34.04 3.84 7.58
C THR A 558 33.64 3.97 9.04
N GLN A 559 32.45 4.50 9.29
CA GLN A 559 31.85 4.56 10.61
C GLN A 559 30.74 3.52 10.67
N LYS A 560 30.82 2.63 11.66
CA LYS A 560 29.80 1.61 11.90
C LYS A 560 28.65 2.18 12.73
N TYR A 561 27.43 1.90 12.31
CA TYR A 561 26.20 2.25 13.01
C TYR A 561 25.38 1.01 13.38
N THR A 562 24.60 1.13 14.45
CA THR A 562 23.82 0.04 15.06
C THR A 562 22.31 0.18 14.89
N TYR A 563 21.81 1.37 14.54
CA TYR A 563 20.39 1.61 14.29
C TYR A 563 19.90 0.83 13.07
N LYS A 564 18.59 0.62 12.98
CA LYS A 564 17.95 0.01 11.82
C LYS A 564 17.48 1.04 10.81
N SER A 565 17.14 2.27 11.22
CA SER A 565 16.60 3.29 10.31
C SER A 565 17.50 4.52 10.21
N TYR A 566 17.62 5.08 9.01
CA TYR A 566 18.45 6.24 8.74
C TYR A 566 17.76 7.21 7.79
N ARG A 567 17.91 8.51 8.08
CA ARG A 567 17.51 9.60 7.19
C ARG A 567 18.74 10.11 6.46
N VAL A 568 18.72 9.97 5.14
CA VAL A 568 19.86 10.19 4.26
C VAL A 568 19.56 11.34 3.31
N PHE A 569 20.58 12.16 3.05
CA PHE A 569 20.53 13.31 2.15
C PHE A 569 21.72 13.27 1.18
N ALA A 570 21.56 13.85 -0.01
CA ALA A 570 22.68 14.05 -0.92
C ALA A 570 23.62 15.12 -0.39
N SER A 571 24.92 14.82 -0.38
CA SER A 571 25.97 15.74 0.06
C SER A 571 26.79 16.23 -1.13
N ASN A 572 27.16 17.50 -1.12
CA ASN A 572 28.14 18.07 -2.05
C ASN A 572 29.57 17.95 -1.53
N ARG A 573 29.76 17.44 -0.31
CA ARG A 573 31.08 17.20 0.28
C ARG A 573 31.63 15.86 -0.21
N VAL A 574 32.81 15.89 -0.83
CA VAL A 574 33.54 14.69 -1.25
C VAL A 574 34.00 13.82 -0.06
N THR A 575 33.91 14.32 1.17
CA THR A 575 34.21 13.59 2.40
C THR A 575 33.05 12.74 2.91
N ASP A 576 31.85 12.99 2.42
CA ASP A 576 30.61 12.38 2.90
C ASP A 576 30.30 11.20 1.98
N GLY A 577 30.85 10.02 2.25
CA GLY A 577 30.74 8.88 1.34
C GLY A 577 29.39 8.17 1.36
N ARG A 578 29.37 6.94 0.86
CA ARG A 578 28.16 6.13 0.71
C ARG A 578 27.71 5.56 2.05
N LEU A 579 26.39 5.45 2.19
CA LEU A 579 25.78 4.60 3.21
C LEU A 579 25.64 3.16 2.69
N LEU A 580 26.25 2.22 3.39
CA LEU A 580 26.34 0.80 3.04
C LEU A 580 25.64 -0.08 4.08
N ARG A 581 24.98 -1.13 3.61
CA ARG A 581 24.51 -2.25 4.44
C ARG A 581 25.49 -3.42 4.30
N ARG A 582 25.81 -4.07 5.42
CA ARG A 582 26.85 -5.11 5.51
C ARG A 582 26.28 -6.45 5.94
N LYS A 583 26.93 -7.53 5.50
CA LYS A 583 26.69 -8.89 6.01
C LYS A 583 27.98 -9.43 6.60
N VAL A 584 27.89 -10.21 7.68
CA VAL A 584 29.05 -10.90 8.28
C VAL A 584 29.81 -11.72 7.24
N VAL A 585 29.06 -12.45 6.39
CA VAL A 585 29.61 -13.40 5.42
C VAL A 585 30.00 -12.77 4.08
N LYS A 586 29.84 -11.45 3.89
CA LYS A 586 30.22 -10.77 2.65
C LYS A 586 31.15 -9.59 2.93
N PRO A 587 32.40 -9.62 2.40
CA PRO A 587 33.35 -8.55 2.66
C PRO A 587 32.97 -7.23 1.99
N LYS A 588 32.23 -7.27 0.87
CA LYS A 588 31.80 -6.06 0.13
C LYS A 588 30.43 -5.57 0.61
N GLY A 589 30.35 -4.30 0.97
CA GLY A 589 29.12 -3.63 1.36
C GLY A 589 28.26 -3.32 0.15
N GLU A 590 26.95 -3.30 0.37
CA GLU A 590 25.98 -2.93 -0.65
C GLU A 590 25.40 -1.57 -0.31
N LYS A 591 25.34 -0.67 -1.31
CA LYS A 591 24.71 0.63 -1.12
C LYS A 591 23.20 0.47 -0.95
N PHE A 592 22.58 1.31 -0.11
CA PHE A 592 21.13 1.39 -0.07
C PHE A 592 20.57 1.88 -1.42
N GLY A 593 19.52 1.23 -1.92
CA GLY A 593 18.92 1.62 -3.21
C GLY A 593 18.41 3.06 -3.20
N ASN A 594 18.58 3.78 -4.32
CA ASN A 594 18.15 5.17 -4.49
C ASN A 594 18.74 6.15 -3.45
N THR A 595 19.95 5.88 -2.95
CA THR A 595 20.74 6.83 -2.17
C THR A 595 21.85 7.46 -3.04
N PRO A 596 22.37 8.64 -2.70
CA PRO A 596 23.47 9.28 -3.42
C PRO A 596 24.82 8.62 -3.12
N ASP A 597 25.82 8.82 -4.00
CA ASP A 597 27.18 8.32 -3.74
C ASP A 597 27.92 9.15 -2.70
N HIS A 598 27.54 10.43 -2.58
CA HIS A 598 27.94 11.30 -1.50
C HIS A 598 26.73 11.61 -0.63
N SER A 599 26.78 11.27 0.66
CA SER A 599 25.60 11.35 1.52
C SER A 599 25.92 11.70 2.96
N PHE A 600 25.07 12.48 3.61
CA PHE A 600 25.11 12.68 5.06
C PHE A 600 23.83 12.16 5.73
N ILE A 601 23.94 11.84 7.02
CA ILE A 601 22.85 11.32 7.85
C ILE A 601 22.37 12.43 8.80
N TYR A 602 21.06 12.62 8.92
CA TYR A 602 20.47 13.53 9.91
C TYR A 602 19.22 12.91 10.55
N ASN A 603 19.43 12.19 11.65
CA ASN A 603 18.38 11.42 12.33
C ASN A 603 17.60 12.23 13.40
N ASP A 604 18.03 13.46 13.71
CA ASP A 604 17.26 14.38 14.57
C ASP A 604 15.98 14.85 13.87
N SER A 605 15.10 15.59 14.56
CA SER A 605 13.90 16.10 13.91
C SER A 605 14.26 17.11 12.81
N VAL A 606 13.60 16.99 11.66
CA VAL A 606 13.72 17.91 10.51
C VAL A 606 12.51 18.82 10.34
N ILE A 607 11.59 18.81 11.31
CA ILE A 607 10.41 19.70 11.31
C ILE A 607 10.90 21.14 11.47
N GLY A 608 10.61 21.99 10.46
CA GLY A 608 11.05 23.38 10.44
C GLY A 608 12.54 23.58 10.19
N VAL A 609 13.30 22.52 9.87
CA VAL A 609 14.74 22.61 9.59
C VAL A 609 14.96 23.02 8.14
N LYS A 610 15.81 24.03 7.94
CA LYS A 610 16.17 24.53 6.62
C LYS A 610 17.28 23.71 5.97
N VAL A 611 17.37 23.77 4.64
CA VAL A 611 18.41 23.11 3.87
C VAL A 611 19.80 23.62 4.29
N PRO A 612 20.73 22.72 4.66
CA PRO A 612 22.10 23.11 4.99
C PRO A 612 22.96 23.34 3.73
N PRO A 613 24.06 24.11 3.81
CA PRO A 613 24.93 24.39 2.66
C PRO A 613 25.53 23.15 1.98
N GLU A 614 25.72 22.06 2.73
CA GLU A 614 26.24 20.79 2.22
C GLU A 614 25.25 19.96 1.41
N LEU A 615 23.95 20.33 1.38
CA LEU A 615 22.98 19.58 0.58
C LEU A 615 23.27 19.75 -0.91
N ASP A 616 23.49 18.62 -1.60
CA ASP A 616 23.64 18.61 -3.04
C ASP A 616 22.28 18.63 -3.75
N LYS A 617 21.78 19.83 -4.06
CA LYS A 617 20.57 20.01 -4.87
C LYS A 617 20.73 19.50 -6.31
N GLN A 618 21.95 19.48 -6.86
CA GLN A 618 22.20 19.05 -8.24
C GLN A 618 21.90 17.56 -8.40
N TRP A 619 22.23 16.72 -7.41
CA TRP A 619 21.86 15.31 -7.42
C TRP A 619 20.35 15.09 -7.60
N TYR A 620 19.52 15.88 -6.91
CA TYR A 620 18.06 15.78 -7.02
C TYR A 620 17.56 16.29 -8.39
N ILE A 621 18.18 17.34 -8.94
CA ILE A 621 17.87 17.85 -10.29
C ILE A 621 18.15 16.78 -11.34
N ASP A 622 19.33 16.17 -11.29
CA ASP A 622 19.73 15.14 -12.24
C ASP A 622 18.84 13.90 -12.14
N LEU A 623 18.46 13.52 -10.91
CA LEU A 623 17.51 12.43 -10.69
C LEU A 623 16.10 12.78 -11.19
N ALA A 624 15.64 14.02 -11.01
CA ALA A 624 14.36 14.48 -11.54
C ALA A 624 14.33 14.44 -13.08
N ARG A 625 15.35 14.99 -13.74
CA ARG A 625 15.51 14.92 -15.20
C ARG A 625 15.56 13.48 -15.71
N LYS A 626 16.31 12.61 -15.01
CA LYS A 626 16.37 11.18 -15.34
C LYS A 626 14.97 10.54 -15.26
N ARG A 627 14.15 10.89 -14.26
CA ARG A 627 12.78 10.38 -14.16
C ARG A 627 11.86 10.96 -15.23
N LEU A 628 11.95 12.25 -15.56
CA LEU A 628 11.17 12.86 -16.65
C LEU A 628 11.44 12.18 -17.99
N LYS A 629 12.70 11.83 -18.29
CA LYS A 629 13.07 11.06 -19.49
C LYS A 629 12.36 9.70 -19.56
N GLN A 630 12.06 9.08 -18.42
CA GLN A 630 11.30 7.82 -18.38
C GLN A 630 9.81 8.00 -18.69
N PHE A 631 9.30 9.24 -18.70
CA PHE A 631 7.97 9.61 -19.22
C PHE A 631 8.04 10.13 -20.66
N GLY A 632 9.17 9.96 -21.36
CA GLY A 632 9.34 10.42 -22.74
C GLY A 632 9.62 11.92 -22.87
N ILE A 633 9.89 12.61 -21.75
CA ILE A 633 10.14 14.05 -21.73
C ILE A 633 11.64 14.31 -21.88
N ALA A 634 12.04 15.04 -22.92
CA ALA A 634 13.37 15.63 -23.02
C ALA A 634 13.40 16.95 -22.23
N ALA A 635 13.72 16.85 -20.94
CA ALA A 635 13.87 17.98 -20.01
C ALA A 635 15.33 18.28 -19.69
#